data_AF-A0A1C4UJ40-F1
#
_entry.id   AF-A0A1C4UJ40-F1
#
_cell.length_a   1.000
_cell.length_b   1.000
_cell.length_c   1.000
_cell.angle_alpha   90.00
_cell.angle_beta   90.00
_cell.angle_gamma   90.00
#
_symmetry.space_group_name_H-M   'P 1'
#
loop_
_entity.id
_entity.type
_entity.pdbx_description
1 polymer ?
#
loop_
_entity_poly.entity_id
_entity_poly.type
_entity_poly.pdbx_seq_one_letter_code
_entity_poly.pdbx_strand_id
1 'polypeptide(L)'
;MASVGNADRVTTPQDLDDRFRETLGALPEPERRRDPAQPVRPAAALTGRQLLALFDAQVTSRQLDLAGRWLRSFDEGFYTIGSAGHEANAAVAAALRPTDPALLHYRSGAFYCLRAAQAAGSFPDGDGAAGSFPDGDGAVGGFPDGDGAVVGPPGGDGAAALGHPDGERDLEDGTDPSVGDRDGTRLTVAPHSAGSTAGDPDAWPLLLRSPDVATSSLATSPLAGSPAGQGDLPGPPVGGAESPHPAGAADLTSASSAGVTGQAGSAPGDGPEVAVEDARPAPSGTTDVRPVPSGTTDAVDGDAGPSLPVGPVAYRVGSDGTTEPVPRRRPAAPESTPATPATPATPATPATPAGPAPRAAAPSPDPGSPPVPAPVPAAEVPVPAGPVPAGPVPAGPVPAGPVLPGSVVGVSSVSAVGSGPDDDGWQEAYAVAARDVLRGMVASTLDPIAGGRHKVFGRVDLAVVPTTSTIASHLPRAVGLGLAVERLRRIDTAGRRDEPAGPLRSPWPRDAIVVCSFGDASVNHASATAAFNTAGWYDHTGLRIPVLFVCEDNGLGISVRSPDGWVERTLRARPGVRYFTADGTDPVAVHAVAAEAAGWVRRHRRPAVLHLRTVRLLGHAGADAERAYRSTAEIAADEARDPVLATARLLVEAGVATGEELLARYDERGWQVRRTAEEVLDEPKLSAPADVVAPLSPRRPKRVATTVAQAAERAAGPDAADRVAAFGGKPPELAGPLTLAQSINAALADGMLSYPQLAVFGEDVAAKGGVYGVTKGLRDRFGAARVFDTLLDETSVLGLGLGAGLAGMLPVPEIQYLAYLHNAEDQLRGEAATMQFFSQGAFRNPMVVRVPGLAYQEGFGGHFHNDNSVAVLRDVPGLVVAVPARPDDAAPLLRTCLAAAVVDGTVSVFLEPIALYHTRDLYEPGDGEWLGSYAEPADWAAGHAPIGRARVYGVGSAEDITIVTFGNGVRMSLRAASTLADEGIGSRVVDLRWLAPLPVADLIREASATGRVLVVDETRRSGGVGEGILAALVDAGFVGAARRVASVDSFVPLGPAARQVLVSEDAITQGARTLLAR
;
A
#
# COMPACT_ATOMS: atom_id res chain seq x y z
N MET A 1 -24.86 9.27 55.79
CA MET A 1 -24.21 10.49 56.32
C MET A 1 -23.54 11.24 55.16
N ALA A 2 -22.88 12.37 55.41
CA ALA A 2 -22.46 13.31 54.38
C ALA A 2 -21.46 12.75 53.34
N SER A 3 -21.47 13.37 52.17
CA SER A 3 -20.59 13.12 51.01
C SER A 3 -19.23 13.79 51.12
N VAL A 4 -18.14 13.02 50.97
CA VAL A 4 -16.89 13.41 50.27
C VAL A 4 -16.28 12.13 49.69
N GLY A 5 -15.73 12.17 48.46
CA GLY A 5 -14.80 11.15 47.97
C GLY A 5 -15.25 10.28 46.79
N ASN A 6 -15.68 10.86 45.66
CA ASN A 6 -15.81 10.11 44.40
C ASN A 6 -15.50 10.93 43.12
N ALA A 7 -14.54 11.87 43.19
CA ALA A 7 -14.12 12.70 42.05
C ALA A 7 -12.77 12.30 41.42
N ASP A 8 -11.85 11.77 42.24
CA ASP A 8 -10.42 11.71 41.91
C ASP A 8 -9.90 10.35 41.42
N ARG A 9 -10.74 9.30 41.42
CA ARG A 9 -10.35 7.98 40.91
C ARG A 9 -10.13 8.01 39.41
N VAL A 10 -8.89 7.83 38.97
CA VAL A 10 -8.57 7.39 37.59
C VAL A 10 -9.32 6.09 37.34
N THR A 11 -9.91 5.88 36.16
CA THR A 11 -10.42 4.55 35.79
C THR A 11 -9.21 3.65 35.49
N THR A 12 -8.64 3.07 36.54
CA THR A 12 -7.73 1.95 36.41
C THR A 12 -8.49 0.72 35.91
N PRO A 13 -7.81 -0.29 35.35
CA PRO A 13 -8.45 -1.55 34.96
C PRO A 13 -9.20 -2.20 36.13
N GLN A 14 -8.65 -2.09 37.34
CA GLN A 14 -9.24 -2.56 38.58
C GLN A 14 -10.48 -1.73 38.97
N ASP A 15 -10.41 -0.40 38.88
CA ASP A 15 -11.56 0.48 39.15
C ASP A 15 -12.74 0.22 38.19
N LEU A 16 -12.47 -0.16 36.93
CA LEU A 16 -13.49 -0.60 35.97
C LEU A 16 -14.05 -1.98 36.35
N ASP A 17 -13.19 -2.94 36.67
CA ASP A 17 -13.57 -4.31 37.05
C ASP A 17 -14.43 -4.33 38.32
N ASP A 18 -14.02 -3.61 39.37
CA ASP A 18 -14.76 -3.44 40.63
C ASP A 18 -16.17 -2.89 40.40
N ARG A 19 -16.32 -1.82 39.59
CA ARG A 19 -17.63 -1.22 39.28
C ARG A 19 -18.49 -2.11 38.39
N PHE A 20 -17.89 -2.86 37.47
CA PHE A 20 -18.58 -3.85 36.65
C PHE A 20 -19.14 -4.98 37.53
N ARG A 21 -18.31 -5.53 38.44
CA ARG A 21 -18.69 -6.56 39.42
C ARG A 21 -19.83 -6.08 40.33
N GLU A 22 -19.70 -4.89 40.91
CA GLU A 22 -20.73 -4.28 41.76
C GLU A 22 -22.05 -4.12 41.01
N THR A 23 -22.01 -3.60 39.78
CA THR A 23 -23.22 -3.38 38.96
C THR A 23 -23.86 -4.69 38.49
N LEU A 24 -23.06 -5.73 38.22
CA LEU A 24 -23.53 -7.05 37.79
C LEU A 24 -24.17 -7.84 38.94
N GLY A 25 -23.54 -7.84 40.11
CA GLY A 25 -24.10 -8.44 41.33
C GLY A 25 -25.30 -7.69 41.90
N ALA A 26 -25.48 -6.41 41.55
CA ALA A 26 -26.63 -5.60 41.93
C ALA A 26 -27.81 -5.64 40.93
N LEU A 27 -27.75 -6.47 39.88
CA LEU A 27 -28.91 -6.68 39.00
C LEU A 27 -30.06 -7.36 39.77
N PRO A 28 -31.32 -6.98 39.52
CA PRO A 28 -32.48 -7.55 40.22
C PRO A 28 -32.68 -9.03 39.87
N GLU A 29 -33.34 -9.78 40.75
CA GLU A 29 -33.77 -11.14 40.43
C GLU A 29 -34.80 -11.15 39.28
N PRO A 30 -34.73 -12.13 38.36
CA PRO A 30 -35.67 -12.25 37.26
C PRO A 30 -37.08 -12.59 37.77
N GLU A 31 -38.10 -11.84 37.32
CA GLU A 31 -39.51 -12.07 37.73
C GLU A 31 -39.98 -13.52 37.55
N ARG A 32 -39.44 -14.21 36.54
CA ARG A 32 -39.69 -15.62 36.27
C ARG A 32 -38.57 -16.20 35.40
N ARG A 33 -37.99 -17.33 35.81
CA ARG A 33 -37.07 -18.11 34.96
C ARG A 33 -37.76 -18.62 33.69
N ARG A 34 -37.04 -18.54 32.56
CA ARG A 34 -37.47 -19.03 31.25
C ARG A 34 -36.46 -20.04 30.70
N ASP A 35 -36.91 -20.81 29.73
CA ASP A 35 -36.10 -21.76 28.99
C ASP A 35 -35.10 -21.01 28.06
N PRO A 36 -33.77 -21.22 28.21
CA PRO A 36 -32.77 -20.56 27.38
C PRO A 36 -32.86 -20.88 25.88
N ALA A 37 -33.55 -21.95 25.48
CA ALA A 37 -33.80 -22.23 24.06
C ALA A 37 -34.79 -21.23 23.42
N GLN A 38 -35.57 -20.49 24.21
CA GLN A 38 -36.58 -19.55 23.70
C GLN A 38 -35.96 -18.21 23.27
N PRO A 39 -36.58 -17.50 22.31
CA PRO A 39 -36.22 -16.12 21.95
C PRO A 39 -36.20 -15.19 23.17
N VAL A 40 -35.12 -14.41 23.31
CA VAL A 40 -34.86 -13.58 24.50
C VAL A 40 -35.92 -12.49 24.72
N ARG A 41 -36.48 -11.96 23.63
CA ARG A 41 -37.68 -11.11 23.61
C ARG A 41 -38.58 -11.51 22.42
N PRO A 42 -39.89 -11.19 22.44
CA PRO A 42 -40.79 -11.51 21.32
C PRO A 42 -40.24 -11.03 19.97
N ALA A 43 -40.30 -11.90 18.95
CA ALA A 43 -39.74 -11.69 17.62
C ALA A 43 -38.21 -11.43 17.55
N ALA A 44 -37.44 -11.70 18.62
CA ALA A 44 -35.98 -11.75 18.54
C ALA A 44 -35.51 -12.99 17.76
N ALA A 45 -34.47 -12.83 16.94
CA ALA A 45 -33.78 -13.95 16.32
C ALA A 45 -32.78 -14.65 17.28
N LEU A 46 -32.39 -13.99 18.38
CA LEU A 46 -31.48 -14.55 19.39
C LEU A 46 -32.26 -15.29 20.48
N THR A 47 -31.87 -16.53 20.75
CA THR A 47 -32.30 -17.30 21.93
C THR A 47 -31.55 -16.85 23.19
N GLY A 48 -32.05 -17.22 24.38
CA GLY A 48 -31.33 -17.02 25.63
C GLY A 48 -29.94 -17.67 25.65
N ARG A 49 -29.81 -18.88 25.08
CA ARG A 49 -28.54 -19.61 24.91
C ARG A 49 -27.57 -18.88 23.97
N GLN A 50 -28.08 -18.30 22.88
CA GLN A 50 -27.26 -17.45 21.98
C GLN A 50 -26.81 -16.16 22.64
N LEU A 51 -27.65 -15.56 23.50
CA LEU A 51 -27.25 -14.37 24.26
C LEU A 51 -26.25 -14.69 25.38
N LEU A 52 -26.32 -15.87 26.01
CA LEU A 52 -25.27 -16.36 26.92
C LEU A 52 -23.94 -16.58 26.19
N ALA A 53 -23.96 -17.17 24.99
CA ALA A 53 -22.75 -17.31 24.17
C ALA A 53 -22.15 -15.96 23.77
N LEU A 54 -23.00 -14.96 23.45
CA LEU A 54 -22.54 -13.58 23.21
C LEU A 54 -21.91 -12.96 24.47
N PHE A 55 -22.54 -13.12 25.64
CA PHE A 55 -22.00 -12.63 26.91
C PHE A 55 -20.63 -13.25 27.21
N ASP A 56 -20.46 -14.56 27.03
CA ASP A 56 -19.16 -15.22 27.25
C ASP A 56 -18.06 -14.71 26.30
N ALA A 57 -18.37 -14.47 25.03
CA ALA A 57 -17.43 -13.90 24.06
C ALA A 57 -17.06 -12.44 24.41
N GLN A 58 -18.03 -11.65 24.86
CA GLN A 58 -17.83 -10.29 25.35
C GLN A 58 -16.94 -10.26 26.60
N VAL A 59 -17.27 -11.07 27.60
CA VAL A 59 -16.54 -11.21 28.87
C VAL A 59 -15.11 -11.70 28.61
N THR A 60 -14.91 -12.69 27.73
CA THR A 60 -13.58 -13.15 27.34
C THR A 60 -12.76 -12.00 26.75
N SER A 61 -13.37 -11.16 25.89
CA SER A 61 -12.71 -9.96 25.35
C SER A 61 -12.41 -8.90 26.40
N ARG A 62 -13.26 -8.71 27.42
CA ARG A 62 -13.02 -7.79 28.55
C ARG A 62 -11.85 -8.29 29.40
N GLN A 63 -11.87 -9.58 29.75
CA GLN A 63 -10.83 -10.22 30.56
C GLN A 63 -9.47 -10.25 29.85
N LEU A 64 -9.44 -10.36 28.52
CA LEU A 64 -8.20 -10.23 27.73
C LEU A 64 -7.57 -8.84 27.85
N ASP A 65 -8.35 -7.76 27.91
CA ASP A 65 -7.82 -6.41 28.12
C ASP A 65 -7.25 -6.23 29.54
N LEU A 66 -7.94 -6.77 30.55
CA LEU A 66 -7.49 -6.77 31.94
C LEU A 66 -6.19 -7.58 32.08
N ALA A 67 -6.13 -8.77 31.48
CA ALA A 67 -4.95 -9.63 31.46
C ALA A 67 -3.76 -8.98 30.72
N GLY A 68 -3.98 -8.35 29.55
CA GLY A 68 -2.94 -7.64 28.81
C GLY A 68 -2.37 -6.44 29.60
N ARG A 69 -3.21 -5.72 30.36
CA ARG A 69 -2.76 -4.65 31.24
C ARG A 69 -2.09 -5.16 32.53
N TRP A 70 -2.49 -6.32 33.05
CA TRP A 70 -1.76 -7.00 34.12
C TRP A 70 -0.38 -7.44 33.64
N LEU A 71 -0.28 -8.19 32.53
CA LEU A 71 0.99 -8.59 31.89
C LEU A 71 1.93 -7.40 31.70
N ARG A 72 1.40 -6.22 31.35
CA ARG A 72 2.20 -5.00 31.22
C ARG A 72 2.78 -4.47 32.54
N SER A 73 2.16 -4.72 33.69
CA SER A 73 2.61 -4.16 34.97
C SER A 73 3.88 -4.80 35.54
N PHE A 74 4.45 -5.78 34.83
CA PHE A 74 5.76 -6.39 35.07
C PHE A 74 6.49 -6.66 33.74
N ASP A 75 6.21 -5.83 32.73
CA ASP A 75 6.87 -5.75 31.41
C ASP A 75 6.78 -6.95 30.44
N GLU A 76 6.16 -8.07 30.82
CA GLU A 76 5.90 -9.23 29.94
C GLU A 76 4.79 -9.02 28.90
N GLY A 77 3.96 -7.98 29.08
CA GLY A 77 2.91 -7.58 28.12
C GLY A 77 3.42 -6.57 27.09
N PHE A 78 3.48 -6.95 25.82
CA PHE A 78 3.97 -6.07 24.73
C PHE A 78 2.86 -5.30 24.00
N TYR A 79 1.58 -5.57 24.30
CA TYR A 79 0.44 -4.90 23.66
C TYR A 79 -0.71 -4.63 24.65
N THR A 80 -1.26 -3.41 24.65
CA THR A 80 -2.25 -2.95 25.65
C THR A 80 -3.41 -2.10 25.10
N ILE A 81 -3.58 -2.08 23.77
CA ILE A 81 -4.74 -1.43 23.13
C ILE A 81 -5.91 -2.42 23.19
N GLY A 82 -6.95 -2.07 23.93
CA GLY A 82 -8.05 -2.97 24.29
C GLY A 82 -9.34 -2.84 23.47
N SER A 83 -10.21 -3.84 23.61
CA SER A 83 -11.57 -3.90 23.05
C SER A 83 -12.66 -3.32 23.98
N ALA A 84 -12.32 -2.90 25.21
CA ALA A 84 -13.29 -2.50 26.23
C ALA A 84 -14.22 -1.34 25.81
N GLY A 85 -15.51 -1.65 25.67
CA GLY A 85 -16.58 -0.79 25.16
C GLY A 85 -17.02 -1.10 23.72
N HIS A 86 -16.27 -1.94 22.99
CA HIS A 86 -16.57 -2.35 21.60
C HIS A 86 -17.23 -3.74 21.52
N GLU A 87 -17.40 -4.47 22.62
CA GLU A 87 -17.70 -5.90 22.63
C GLU A 87 -19.07 -6.27 22.00
N ALA A 88 -19.93 -5.28 21.75
CA ALA A 88 -21.11 -5.38 20.89
C ALA A 88 -20.81 -5.98 19.50
N ASN A 89 -19.57 -5.88 19.00
CA ASN A 89 -19.17 -6.52 17.74
C ASN A 89 -19.23 -8.06 17.76
N ALA A 90 -19.36 -8.72 18.92
CA ALA A 90 -19.75 -10.13 18.99
C ALA A 90 -21.10 -10.39 18.30
N ALA A 91 -22.11 -9.52 18.50
CA ALA A 91 -23.42 -9.67 17.85
C ALA A 91 -23.35 -9.46 16.33
N VAL A 92 -22.30 -8.77 15.83
CA VAL A 92 -22.00 -8.68 14.40
C VAL A 92 -21.38 -10.00 13.90
N ALA A 93 -20.47 -10.61 14.65
CA ALA A 93 -19.91 -11.92 14.32
C ALA A 93 -21.00 -13.01 14.24
N ALA A 94 -21.97 -13.01 15.17
CA ALA A 94 -23.09 -13.96 15.19
C ALA A 94 -23.92 -13.93 13.89
N ALA A 95 -24.10 -12.74 13.29
CA ALA A 95 -24.84 -12.54 12.04
C ALA A 95 -24.05 -12.94 10.76
N LEU A 96 -22.80 -13.38 10.91
CA LEU A 96 -21.85 -13.66 9.84
C LEU A 96 -21.37 -15.12 9.92
N ARG A 97 -20.98 -15.72 8.79
CA ARG A 97 -20.42 -17.08 8.79
C ARG A 97 -18.93 -17.04 9.12
N PRO A 98 -18.35 -18.06 9.77
CA PRO A 98 -16.90 -18.17 9.94
C PRO A 98 -16.15 -18.26 8.61
N THR A 99 -16.83 -18.62 7.52
CA THR A 99 -16.28 -18.68 6.15
C THR A 99 -16.38 -17.36 5.35
N ASP A 100 -17.00 -16.31 5.90
CA ASP A 100 -16.97 -14.97 5.31
C ASP A 100 -15.69 -14.24 5.78
N PRO A 101 -14.72 -13.91 4.89
CA PRO A 101 -13.42 -13.38 5.28
C PRO A 101 -13.49 -12.04 6.01
N ALA A 102 -12.81 -11.95 7.14
CA ALA A 102 -12.84 -10.81 8.06
C ALA A 102 -11.47 -10.14 8.18
N LEU A 103 -11.43 -8.82 7.97
CA LEU A 103 -10.30 -7.94 8.25
C LEU A 103 -10.65 -7.12 9.49
N LEU A 104 -10.05 -7.46 10.64
CA LEU A 104 -10.52 -7.01 11.94
C LEU A 104 -9.71 -5.85 12.53
N HIS A 105 -10.41 -4.76 12.85
CA HIS A 105 -9.91 -3.70 13.71
C HIS A 105 -9.34 -4.27 15.02
N TYR A 106 -8.31 -3.61 15.56
CA TYR A 106 -7.61 -4.08 16.76
C TYR A 106 -8.46 -4.06 18.06
N ARG A 107 -9.68 -3.49 18.02
CA ARG A 107 -10.70 -3.53 19.09
C ARG A 107 -11.81 -4.58 18.85
N SER A 108 -11.70 -5.40 17.80
CA SER A 108 -12.68 -6.47 17.50
C SER A 108 -12.41 -7.80 18.22
N GLY A 109 -12.01 -7.75 19.50
CA GLY A 109 -11.69 -8.93 20.30
C GLY A 109 -12.89 -9.86 20.53
N ALA A 110 -14.07 -9.31 20.85
CA ALA A 110 -15.27 -10.12 21.08
C ALA A 110 -15.80 -10.76 19.78
N PHE A 111 -15.65 -10.08 18.64
CA PHE A 111 -15.84 -10.68 17.31
C PHE A 111 -14.94 -11.90 17.11
N TYR A 112 -13.63 -11.78 17.40
CA TYR A 112 -12.67 -12.89 17.25
C TYR A 112 -13.01 -14.07 18.18
N CYS A 113 -13.33 -13.79 19.45
CA CYS A 113 -13.75 -14.82 20.42
C CYS A 113 -14.99 -15.58 19.96
N LEU A 114 -16.03 -14.89 19.46
CA LEU A 114 -17.22 -15.56 18.93
C LEU A 114 -16.94 -16.30 17.62
N ARG A 115 -16.09 -15.77 16.73
CA ARG A 115 -15.68 -16.43 15.49
C ARG A 115 -15.03 -17.80 15.77
N ALA A 116 -14.20 -17.91 16.81
CA ALA A 116 -13.63 -19.18 17.24
C ALA A 116 -14.72 -20.18 17.68
N ALA A 117 -15.69 -19.75 18.49
CA ALA A 117 -16.83 -20.58 18.89
C ALA A 117 -17.77 -20.95 17.71
N GLN A 118 -17.89 -20.11 16.69
CA GLN A 118 -18.58 -20.47 15.44
C GLN A 118 -17.83 -21.56 14.65
N ALA A 119 -16.52 -21.44 14.52
CA ALA A 119 -15.70 -22.37 13.74
C ALA A 119 -15.49 -23.73 14.44
N ALA A 120 -15.48 -23.75 15.77
CA ALA A 120 -15.43 -24.97 16.58
C ALA A 120 -16.75 -25.79 16.57
N GLY A 121 -17.76 -25.36 15.81
CA GLY A 121 -19.09 -25.97 15.82
C GLY A 121 -19.84 -25.78 17.14
N SER A 122 -19.40 -24.84 17.99
CA SER A 122 -20.01 -24.60 19.30
C SER A 122 -21.22 -23.69 19.19
N PHE A 123 -21.10 -22.50 18.58
CA PHE A 123 -22.13 -21.43 18.60
C PHE A 123 -23.55 -21.96 18.31
N PRO A 124 -24.60 -21.60 19.08
CA PRO A 124 -25.80 -22.41 19.14
C PRO A 124 -26.62 -22.26 17.87
N ASP A 125 -26.97 -23.39 17.28
CA ASP A 125 -28.05 -23.45 16.30
C ASP A 125 -29.31 -22.84 16.91
N GLY A 126 -29.85 -21.85 16.21
CA GLY A 126 -31.23 -21.40 16.40
C GLY A 126 -32.10 -22.11 15.38
N ASP A 127 -33.34 -22.44 15.77
CA ASP A 127 -34.37 -23.09 14.93
C ASP A 127 -34.90 -22.16 13.81
N GLY A 128 -33.98 -21.63 12.99
CA GLY A 128 -34.24 -20.63 11.95
C GLY A 128 -33.15 -20.52 10.87
N ALA A 129 -32.09 -21.33 10.93
CA ALA A 129 -31.01 -21.35 9.92
C ALA A 129 -30.87 -22.68 9.17
N ALA A 130 -31.76 -23.66 9.41
CA ALA A 130 -31.73 -25.00 8.81
C ALA A 130 -32.15 -25.03 7.33
N GLY A 131 -31.36 -24.40 6.46
CA GLY A 131 -31.40 -24.62 5.01
C GLY A 131 -30.61 -25.87 4.62
N SER A 132 -31.13 -27.06 4.93
CA SER A 132 -30.44 -28.33 4.69
C SER A 132 -30.28 -28.62 3.19
N PHE A 133 -29.06 -28.47 2.68
CA PHE A 133 -28.63 -28.83 1.33
C PHE A 133 -27.33 -29.66 1.41
N PRO A 134 -27.10 -30.60 0.49
CA PRO A 134 -26.30 -31.79 0.76
C PRO A 134 -24.81 -31.52 0.92
N ASP A 135 -24.15 -32.42 1.65
CA ASP A 135 -22.71 -32.39 1.93
C ASP A 135 -21.89 -32.27 0.64
N GLY A 136 -21.21 -31.13 0.48
CA GLY A 136 -20.10 -30.98 -0.45
C GLY A 136 -18.81 -31.22 0.31
N ASP A 137 -18.03 -32.23 -0.09
CA ASP A 137 -16.91 -32.78 0.68
C ASP A 137 -16.00 -31.74 1.34
N GLY A 138 -15.82 -31.91 2.65
CA GLY A 138 -14.99 -31.04 3.50
C GLY A 138 -13.49 -31.20 3.24
N ALA A 139 -13.00 -30.63 2.14
CA ALA A 139 -11.57 -30.51 1.85
C ALA A 139 -11.11 -29.05 1.99
N VAL A 140 -10.66 -28.67 3.19
CA VAL A 140 -9.87 -27.43 3.36
C VAL A 140 -8.57 -27.62 2.56
N GLY A 141 -8.38 -26.81 1.52
CA GLY A 141 -7.30 -26.98 0.56
C GLY A 141 -5.92 -26.79 1.19
N GLY A 142 -5.28 -27.90 1.58
CA GLY A 142 -3.90 -27.89 2.06
C GLY A 142 -2.92 -27.40 0.99
N PHE A 143 -1.96 -26.56 1.40
CA PHE A 143 -0.84 -26.19 0.54
C PHE A 143 -0.04 -27.45 0.15
N PRO A 144 0.25 -27.69 -1.13
CA PRO A 144 0.89 -28.94 -1.55
C PRO A 144 2.40 -28.95 -1.26
N ASP A 145 2.80 -29.69 -0.23
CA ASP A 145 4.01 -30.51 -0.32
C ASP A 145 3.64 -31.85 -0.99
N GLY A 146 4.61 -32.50 -1.64
CA GLY A 146 4.31 -33.63 -2.52
C GLY A 146 5.32 -34.77 -2.43
N ASP A 147 4.82 -35.96 -2.78
CA ASP A 147 5.48 -36.88 -3.72
C ASP A 147 4.42 -37.88 -4.24
N GLY A 148 4.68 -38.49 -5.40
CA GLY A 148 3.64 -39.20 -6.18
C GLY A 148 3.81 -40.72 -6.29
N ALA A 149 2.71 -41.41 -6.62
CA ALA A 149 2.70 -42.80 -7.08
C ALA A 149 1.58 -43.03 -8.11
N VAL A 150 1.80 -43.91 -9.10
CA VAL A 150 0.89 -44.13 -10.24
C VAL A 150 0.27 -45.53 -10.18
N VAL A 151 -1.07 -45.60 -10.26
CA VAL A 151 -1.83 -46.84 -10.55
C VAL A 151 -3.01 -46.47 -11.47
N GLY A 152 -3.31 -47.32 -12.47
CA GLY A 152 -4.34 -47.06 -13.50
C GLY A 152 -5.74 -47.64 -13.20
N PRO A 153 -6.78 -47.24 -13.96
CA PRO A 153 -8.19 -47.54 -13.68
C PRO A 153 -8.80 -48.71 -14.46
N PRO A 154 -9.93 -49.24 -13.97
CA PRO A 154 -11.15 -49.46 -14.77
C PRO A 154 -12.40 -48.84 -14.07
N GLY A 155 -13.55 -48.59 -14.73
CA GLY A 155 -13.90 -48.70 -16.15
C GLY A 155 -15.43 -48.88 -16.35
N GLY A 156 -16.05 -48.12 -17.27
CA GLY A 156 -17.51 -48.15 -17.58
C GLY A 156 -18.42 -47.46 -16.54
N ASP A 157 -19.71 -47.22 -16.81
CA ASP A 157 -20.47 -47.25 -18.07
C ASP A 157 -21.86 -46.56 -17.91
N GLY A 158 -22.43 -46.02 -19.00
CA GLY A 158 -23.83 -45.53 -19.08
C GLY A 158 -24.10 -44.12 -18.48
N ALA A 159 -24.79 -43.13 -19.07
CA ALA A 159 -25.74 -42.96 -20.20
C ALA A 159 -27.23 -42.77 -19.80
N ALA A 160 -27.94 -41.98 -20.63
CA ALA A 160 -29.30 -41.43 -20.50
C ALA A 160 -29.48 -40.28 -19.47
N ALA A 161 -30.30 -39.22 -19.62
CA ALA A 161 -30.99 -38.50 -20.72
C ALA A 161 -32.43 -38.10 -20.31
N LEU A 162 -32.96 -37.03 -20.93
CA LEU A 162 -34.31 -36.43 -20.73
C LEU A 162 -34.47 -35.64 -19.40
N GLY A 163 -35.16 -34.50 -19.34
CA GLY A 163 -35.78 -33.70 -20.41
C GLY A 163 -36.39 -32.37 -19.88
N HIS A 164 -36.64 -31.41 -20.78
CA HIS A 164 -37.36 -30.14 -20.47
C HIS A 164 -38.88 -30.39 -20.26
N PRO A 165 -39.58 -29.46 -19.58
CA PRO A 165 -40.43 -28.53 -20.33
C PRO A 165 -40.40 -27.06 -19.84
N ASP A 166 -41.02 -26.18 -20.62
CA ASP A 166 -41.04 -24.71 -20.48
C ASP A 166 -42.20 -24.17 -19.61
N GLY A 167 -42.23 -22.84 -19.38
CA GLY A 167 -43.36 -22.20 -18.68
C GLY A 167 -43.22 -20.69 -18.44
N GLU A 168 -43.44 -19.87 -19.47
CA GLU A 168 -43.55 -18.40 -19.34
C GLU A 168 -44.87 -17.94 -18.69
N ARG A 169 -44.83 -16.79 -18.00
CA ARG A 169 -45.93 -15.79 -18.01
C ARG A 169 -45.55 -14.45 -17.37
N ASP A 170 -45.78 -13.37 -18.11
CA ASP A 170 -45.79 -11.99 -17.60
C ASP A 170 -47.09 -11.63 -16.85
N LEU A 171 -47.08 -10.50 -16.15
CA LEU A 171 -48.18 -9.51 -16.13
C LEU A 171 -47.72 -8.16 -15.50
N GLU A 172 -48.52 -7.10 -15.68
CA GLU A 172 -48.07 -5.70 -15.69
C GLU A 172 -48.63 -4.78 -14.57
N ASP A 173 -47.89 -3.67 -14.36
CA ASP A 173 -48.33 -2.29 -14.02
C ASP A 173 -48.95 -1.93 -12.64
N GLY A 174 -48.82 -0.65 -12.25
CA GLY A 174 -49.38 -0.03 -11.04
C GLY A 174 -48.76 1.34 -10.69
N THR A 175 -49.55 2.43 -10.79
CA THR A 175 -49.07 3.84 -10.77
C THR A 175 -49.21 4.60 -9.43
N ASP A 176 -48.43 5.68 -9.26
CA ASP A 176 -48.56 6.75 -8.24
C ASP A 176 -49.84 7.62 -8.45
N PRO A 177 -50.36 8.32 -7.41
CA PRO A 177 -50.28 9.79 -7.42
C PRO A 177 -50.28 10.56 -6.06
N SER A 178 -49.16 11.23 -5.74
CA SER A 178 -49.04 12.71 -5.61
C SER A 178 -49.67 13.59 -4.47
N VAL A 179 -48.93 14.68 -4.12
CA VAL A 179 -49.32 16.05 -3.66
C VAL A 179 -49.67 16.38 -2.17
N GLY A 180 -49.00 17.43 -1.64
CA GLY A 180 -49.53 18.36 -0.62
C GLY A 180 -48.53 18.87 0.45
N ASP A 181 -48.65 20.11 0.97
CA ASP A 181 -48.13 21.39 0.44
C ASP A 181 -47.96 22.44 1.60
N ARG A 182 -47.08 23.43 1.41
CA ARG A 182 -47.02 24.78 2.03
C ARG A 182 -46.46 25.09 3.45
N ASP A 183 -46.04 26.37 3.54
CA ASP A 183 -45.68 27.29 4.64
C ASP A 183 -44.51 26.96 5.62
N GLY A 184 -43.65 27.92 6.04
CA GLY A 184 -43.34 29.25 5.46
C GLY A 184 -43.25 30.43 6.45
N THR A 185 -42.04 30.81 6.91
CA THR A 185 -41.83 32.08 7.65
C THR A 185 -40.42 32.67 7.46
N ARG A 186 -40.31 34.02 7.48
CA ARG A 186 -39.06 34.82 7.53
C ARG A 186 -39.05 35.66 8.82
N LEU A 187 -37.86 36.09 9.29
CA LEU A 187 -37.48 37.47 9.71
C LEU A 187 -36.04 37.41 10.33
N THR A 188 -34.99 37.93 9.67
CA THR A 188 -34.38 39.30 9.79
C THR A 188 -33.55 39.63 11.04
N VAL A 189 -32.21 39.55 10.86
CA VAL A 189 -31.14 40.49 11.26
C VAL A 189 -31.52 41.76 12.08
N ALA A 190 -30.81 42.01 13.20
CA ALA A 190 -30.23 43.32 13.60
C ALA A 190 -29.21 43.17 14.79
N PRO A 191 -28.26 44.12 15.03
CA PRO A 191 -27.07 43.88 15.89
C PRO A 191 -26.79 44.94 17.00
N HIS A 192 -25.78 44.67 17.87
CA HIS A 192 -24.82 45.58 18.59
C HIS A 192 -24.13 44.76 19.72
N SER A 193 -22.81 44.72 19.97
CA SER A 193 -21.71 45.72 20.13
C SER A 193 -21.69 46.41 21.52
N ALA A 194 -20.56 46.62 22.24
CA ALA A 194 -19.13 46.47 21.91
C ALA A 194 -18.23 46.31 23.19
N GLY A 195 -16.90 46.16 23.00
CA GLY A 195 -15.86 46.09 24.05
C GLY A 195 -15.11 44.74 24.01
N SER A 196 -13.91 44.52 23.44
CA SER A 196 -12.64 45.28 23.37
C SER A 196 -12.02 45.57 24.75
N THR A 197 -10.74 45.33 25.03
CA THR A 197 -9.53 45.18 24.16
C THR A 197 -8.96 43.75 24.20
N ALA A 198 -8.29 43.17 23.18
CA ALA A 198 -7.17 43.63 22.33
C ALA A 198 -5.83 43.80 23.12
N GLY A 199 -4.73 43.13 22.76
CA GLY A 199 -4.61 42.15 21.67
C GLY A 199 -3.27 41.38 21.55
N ASP A 200 -3.22 40.68 20.41
CA ASP A 200 -2.20 39.87 19.72
C ASP A 200 -0.85 40.61 19.42
N PRO A 201 0.18 40.05 18.71
CA PRO A 201 0.28 38.72 18.06
C PRO A 201 1.65 37.96 18.07
N ASP A 202 1.61 36.73 17.53
CA ASP A 202 2.53 36.13 16.53
C ASP A 202 3.84 35.34 16.83
N ALA A 203 4.13 34.46 15.86
CA ALA A 203 5.42 33.87 15.42
C ALA A 203 6.07 32.62 16.10
N TRP A 204 5.87 31.46 15.43
CA TRP A 204 6.83 30.38 15.05
C TRP A 204 8.34 30.60 15.32
N PRO A 205 9.14 29.54 15.67
CA PRO A 205 9.64 28.62 14.61
C PRO A 205 9.98 27.14 14.95
N LEU A 206 10.08 26.39 13.84
CA LEU A 206 10.82 25.16 13.48
C LEU A 206 11.83 24.43 14.44
N LEU A 207 11.93 23.11 14.14
CA LEU A 207 13.11 22.21 14.09
C LEU A 207 13.57 21.40 15.33
N LEU A 208 13.31 20.08 15.23
CA LEU A 208 14.16 18.90 15.53
C LEU A 208 15.44 19.07 16.40
N ARG A 209 15.53 18.25 17.46
CA ARG A 209 16.70 17.41 17.78
C ARG A 209 16.34 16.28 18.76
N SER A 210 17.01 15.12 18.62
CA SER A 210 16.91 13.96 19.52
C SER A 210 17.55 14.23 20.90
N PRO A 211 17.36 13.32 21.86
CA PRO A 211 18.52 12.49 22.25
C PRO A 211 18.20 11.01 22.52
N ASP A 212 19.27 10.25 22.75
CA ASP A 212 19.33 8.80 22.93
C ASP A 212 19.38 8.33 24.41
N VAL A 213 18.99 7.07 24.62
CA VAL A 213 19.46 6.11 25.65
C VAL A 213 19.11 6.32 27.15
N ALA A 214 18.81 5.16 27.77
CA ALA A 214 18.65 4.74 29.19
C ALA A 214 19.31 5.60 30.31
N THR A 215 18.89 5.54 31.59
CA THR A 215 18.97 4.34 32.48
C THR A 215 18.17 4.37 33.80
N SER A 216 17.84 3.16 34.29
CA SER A 216 17.67 2.67 35.69
C SER A 216 17.53 3.62 36.92
N SER A 217 16.47 3.33 37.70
CA SER A 217 16.40 3.18 39.19
C SER A 217 16.92 4.26 40.17
N LEU A 218 16.09 4.55 41.18
CA LEU A 218 16.34 5.44 42.33
C LEU A 218 17.36 4.91 43.36
N ALA A 219 18.14 5.81 43.97
CA ALA A 219 18.75 5.63 45.30
C ALA A 219 18.93 6.96 46.07
N THR A 220 18.35 7.00 47.28
CA THR A 220 18.62 7.85 48.47
C THR A 220 19.57 9.08 48.42
N SER A 221 18.98 10.24 48.73
CA SER A 221 19.40 11.34 49.66
C SER A 221 20.64 11.19 50.59
N PRO A 222 21.22 12.28 51.18
CA PRO A 222 20.97 13.75 51.01
C PRO A 222 22.24 14.69 51.07
N LEU A 223 21.98 16.01 51.19
CA LEU A 223 22.79 17.09 51.84
C LEU A 223 23.83 17.95 51.05
N ALA A 224 23.43 19.21 50.82
CA ALA A 224 24.13 20.49 51.10
C ALA A 224 25.55 20.78 50.56
N GLY A 225 25.71 21.88 49.79
CA GLY A 225 27.02 22.49 49.48
C GLY A 225 27.05 23.61 48.41
N SER A 226 26.70 24.84 48.79
CA SER A 226 27.05 26.09 48.06
C SER A 226 28.43 26.62 48.57
N PRO A 227 29.12 27.65 48.00
CA PRO A 227 28.62 28.70 47.08
C PRO A 227 29.62 29.35 46.05
N ALA A 228 29.10 30.39 45.35
CA ALA A 228 29.75 31.68 44.99
C ALA A 228 30.60 31.89 43.70
N GLY A 229 30.56 33.15 43.20
CA GLY A 229 31.24 33.69 42.00
C GLY A 229 30.30 33.80 40.77
N GLN A 230 29.59 34.88 40.42
CA GLN A 230 29.85 36.35 40.46
C GLN A 230 31.05 36.80 39.59
N GLY A 231 30.90 37.72 38.63
CA GLY A 231 29.70 38.41 38.12
C GLY A 231 29.99 39.47 37.03
N ASP A 232 28.94 40.13 36.52
CA ASP A 232 28.84 41.48 35.88
C ASP A 232 29.82 41.89 34.73
N LEU A 233 29.38 42.28 33.51
CA LEU A 233 28.72 43.54 33.05
C LEU A 233 29.64 44.80 33.12
N PRO A 234 29.44 45.89 32.31
CA PRO A 234 28.35 46.22 31.36
C PRO A 234 28.85 46.63 29.93
N GLY A 235 28.07 47.40 29.14
CA GLY A 235 28.33 47.68 27.71
C GLY A 235 28.37 49.16 27.21
N PRO A 236 27.45 49.58 26.30
CA PRO A 236 27.66 50.35 25.03
C PRO A 236 27.53 51.92 25.18
N PRO A 237 27.33 52.83 24.17
CA PRO A 237 26.95 52.72 22.71
C PRO A 237 27.48 53.80 21.69
N VAL A 238 26.82 53.90 20.48
CA VAL A 238 26.61 55.09 19.57
C VAL A 238 27.41 55.27 18.24
N GLY A 239 26.68 55.44 17.10
CA GLY A 239 26.99 56.29 15.92
C GLY A 239 27.91 55.75 14.78
N GLY A 240 27.89 56.23 13.51
CA GLY A 240 26.94 57.10 12.78
C GLY A 240 27.54 57.88 11.56
N ALA A 241 26.99 57.72 10.33
CA ALA A 241 27.30 58.46 9.06
C ALA A 241 28.76 58.33 8.49
N GLU A 242 29.19 58.78 7.29
CA GLU A 242 28.59 59.48 6.11
C GLU A 242 29.40 59.18 4.79
N SER A 243 29.14 59.84 3.64
CA SER A 243 29.82 59.63 2.31
C SER A 243 30.35 60.95 1.69
N PRO A 244 31.23 60.97 0.65
CA PRO A 244 30.77 61.11 -0.76
C PRO A 244 31.75 60.64 -1.91
N HIS A 245 31.38 60.96 -3.17
CA HIS A 245 32.03 60.70 -4.48
C HIS A 245 32.82 61.93 -5.02
N PRO A 246 33.68 61.92 -6.11
CA PRO A 246 33.23 61.73 -7.53
C PRO A 246 34.23 61.33 -8.68
N ALA A 247 33.66 60.75 -9.75
CA ALA A 247 33.75 61.01 -11.21
C ALA A 247 35.08 61.15 -12.01
N GLY A 248 35.06 60.66 -13.26
CA GLY A 248 35.99 60.99 -14.36
C GLY A 248 35.81 60.11 -15.62
N ALA A 249 35.86 60.67 -16.83
CA ALA A 249 35.68 59.93 -18.11
C ALA A 249 36.35 60.63 -19.32
N ALA A 250 36.87 59.87 -20.31
CA ALA A 250 37.22 60.33 -21.67
C ALA A 250 37.54 59.18 -22.68
N ASP A 251 36.61 58.89 -23.58
CA ASP A 251 36.66 59.08 -25.06
C ASP A 251 37.77 58.48 -26.00
N LEU A 252 37.40 58.39 -27.30
CA LEU A 252 38.18 58.37 -28.57
C LEU A 252 38.57 57.06 -29.33
N THR A 253 37.76 56.77 -30.38
CA THR A 253 38.12 56.63 -31.84
C THR A 253 38.52 55.31 -32.55
N SER A 254 38.06 55.25 -33.83
CA SER A 254 38.41 54.38 -35.00
C SER A 254 38.00 52.88 -34.94
N ALA A 255 37.22 52.27 -35.87
CA ALA A 255 37.07 52.28 -37.34
C ALA A 255 37.90 51.16 -38.04
N SER A 256 37.43 50.37 -39.03
CA SER A 256 36.11 50.15 -39.70
C SER A 256 36.18 48.80 -40.52
N SER A 257 35.28 48.31 -41.39
CA SER A 257 34.10 48.84 -42.11
C SER A 257 33.05 47.74 -42.53
N ALA A 258 32.58 47.74 -43.79
CA ALA A 258 31.48 46.97 -44.42
C ALA A 258 31.98 45.82 -45.35
N GLY A 259 31.20 44.94 -46.01
CA GLY A 259 29.73 44.72 -46.19
C GLY A 259 29.46 43.89 -47.49
N VAL A 260 28.28 43.80 -48.14
CA VAL A 260 26.89 44.24 -47.81
C VAL A 260 25.82 43.61 -48.77
N THR A 261 24.60 43.31 -48.27
CA THR A 261 23.29 43.07 -49.00
C THR A 261 23.04 41.93 -50.03
N GLY A 262 21.77 41.46 -50.09
CA GLY A 262 21.12 40.80 -51.26
C GLY A 262 19.77 40.11 -50.91
N GLN A 263 18.67 40.35 -51.66
CA GLN A 263 17.34 39.79 -51.34
C GLN A 263 16.39 39.61 -52.56
N ALA A 264 15.60 38.53 -52.55
CA ALA A 264 14.35 38.24 -53.31
C ALA A 264 14.36 38.03 -54.85
N GLY A 265 13.49 37.11 -55.35
CA GLY A 265 12.86 37.22 -56.68
C GLY A 265 12.59 35.95 -57.54
N SER A 266 11.33 35.46 -57.52
CA SER A 266 10.59 34.80 -58.65
C SER A 266 11.00 33.44 -59.28
N ALA A 267 9.98 32.72 -59.79
CA ALA A 267 10.02 31.58 -60.74
C ALA A 267 9.36 32.01 -62.09
N PRO A 268 9.19 31.21 -63.18
CA PRO A 268 8.53 29.87 -63.20
C PRO A 268 9.01 28.84 -64.30
N GLY A 269 8.37 27.65 -64.33
CA GLY A 269 7.98 26.91 -65.56
C GLY A 269 8.95 25.92 -66.23
N ASP A 270 8.65 24.62 -66.20
CA ASP A 270 8.00 23.87 -67.33
C ASP A 270 7.88 22.35 -67.07
N GLY A 271 6.95 21.68 -67.79
CA GLY A 271 6.72 20.22 -67.81
C GLY A 271 7.14 19.56 -69.14
N PRO A 272 6.81 18.27 -69.42
CA PRO A 272 5.40 17.87 -69.57
C PRO A 272 5.03 16.40 -69.16
N GLU A 273 3.76 16.08 -69.45
CA GLU A 273 2.98 14.83 -69.36
C GLU A 273 3.52 13.67 -70.26
N VAL A 274 2.99 12.43 -70.36
CA VAL A 274 1.80 11.68 -69.83
C VAL A 274 2.16 10.16 -69.86
N ALA A 275 1.55 9.19 -69.16
CA ALA A 275 0.26 8.52 -69.45
C ALA A 275 -0.09 7.41 -68.42
N VAL A 276 -1.37 7.02 -68.31
CA VAL A 276 -1.89 5.79 -67.65
C VAL A 276 -3.16 5.34 -68.37
N GLU A 277 -3.39 4.02 -68.57
CA GLU A 277 -4.69 3.30 -68.74
C GLU A 277 -4.41 1.79 -68.98
N ASP A 278 -5.33 0.81 -68.87
CA ASP A 278 -6.81 0.84 -68.77
C ASP A 278 -7.38 -0.38 -67.97
N ALA A 279 -8.48 -0.16 -67.23
CA ALA A 279 -9.82 -0.85 -67.25
C ALA A 279 -10.01 -2.39 -67.42
N ARG A 280 -11.16 -3.05 -67.15
CA ARG A 280 -12.53 -2.81 -66.56
C ARG A 280 -13.28 -4.20 -66.49
N PRO A 281 -14.61 -4.34 -66.22
CA PRO A 281 -15.58 -3.58 -65.39
C PRO A 281 -16.41 -4.49 -64.44
N ALA A 282 -17.39 -3.91 -63.72
CA ALA A 282 -18.49 -4.60 -63.03
C ALA A 282 -19.81 -4.61 -63.84
N PRO A 283 -20.92 -5.09 -63.26
CA PRO A 283 -22.12 -4.25 -63.15
C PRO A 283 -22.89 -4.43 -61.81
N SER A 284 -23.77 -3.52 -61.35
CA SER A 284 -24.00 -2.09 -61.66
C SER A 284 -25.09 -1.49 -60.74
N GLY A 285 -24.95 -0.22 -60.30
CA GLY A 285 -26.02 0.54 -59.61
C GLY A 285 -26.11 0.35 -58.10
N THR A 286 -27.02 0.98 -57.34
CA THR A 286 -27.98 2.10 -57.60
C THR A 286 -28.57 2.53 -56.25
N THR A 287 -28.99 3.76 -55.91
CA THR A 287 -28.95 5.15 -56.47
C THR A 287 -29.55 6.08 -55.38
N ASP A 288 -29.37 7.39 -55.27
CA ASP A 288 -28.36 8.39 -55.73
C ASP A 288 -28.83 9.79 -55.19
N VAL A 289 -28.27 10.90 -55.70
CA VAL A 289 -28.82 12.29 -55.75
C VAL A 289 -28.40 13.27 -54.62
N ARG A 290 -28.07 14.50 -55.07
CA ARG A 290 -27.68 15.73 -54.31
C ARG A 290 -28.44 16.97 -54.90
N PRO A 291 -28.01 18.25 -54.83
CA PRO A 291 -28.25 19.20 -53.70
C PRO A 291 -28.79 20.63 -54.06
N VAL A 292 -29.44 21.35 -53.10
CA VAL A 292 -29.48 22.86 -52.95
C VAL A 292 -30.28 23.67 -54.04
N PRO A 293 -30.73 24.97 -53.92
CA PRO A 293 -30.70 26.03 -52.87
C PRO A 293 -32.08 26.69 -52.46
N SER A 294 -32.04 27.77 -51.65
CA SER A 294 -33.09 28.83 -51.38
C SER A 294 -34.42 28.42 -50.69
N GLY A 295 -35.11 29.19 -49.82
CA GLY A 295 -34.96 30.56 -49.25
C GLY A 295 -36.31 31.33 -49.31
N THR A 296 -36.80 32.15 -48.37
CA THR A 296 -36.33 32.74 -47.08
C THR A 296 -37.44 32.60 -45.97
N THR A 297 -37.79 33.44 -44.96
CA THR A 297 -37.48 34.83 -44.48
C THR A 297 -37.93 35.03 -42.99
N ASP A 298 -37.64 36.20 -42.39
CA ASP A 298 -38.29 36.92 -41.26
C ASP A 298 -38.57 36.30 -39.85
N ALA A 299 -37.56 36.46 -38.98
CA ALA A 299 -37.54 37.36 -37.79
C ALA A 299 -38.10 37.01 -36.38
N VAL A 300 -37.37 37.58 -35.38
CA VAL A 300 -37.66 37.87 -33.94
C VAL A 300 -37.40 36.79 -32.88
N ASP A 301 -36.35 37.05 -32.07
CA ASP A 301 -36.03 36.78 -30.63
C ASP A 301 -36.43 35.43 -29.96
N GLY A 302 -35.72 34.87 -28.96
CA GLY A 302 -34.61 35.30 -28.08
C GLY A 302 -34.81 34.61 -26.71
N ASP A 303 -33.84 34.29 -25.85
CA ASP A 303 -32.40 34.60 -25.74
C ASP A 303 -31.65 33.37 -25.15
N ALA A 304 -30.35 33.24 -25.41
CA ALA A 304 -29.48 32.16 -24.91
C ALA A 304 -28.02 32.64 -24.71
N GLY A 305 -27.75 33.23 -23.54
CA GLY A 305 -26.44 33.80 -23.19
C GLY A 305 -25.29 32.78 -23.04
N PRO A 306 -24.02 33.15 -23.34
CA PRO A 306 -22.94 32.19 -23.54
C PRO A 306 -22.09 31.88 -22.29
N SER A 307 -21.52 30.67 -22.28
CA SER A 307 -20.40 30.29 -21.39
C SER A 307 -19.11 31.04 -21.76
N LEU A 308 -18.45 31.66 -20.77
CA LEU A 308 -17.13 32.31 -20.93
C LEU A 308 -16.06 31.62 -20.05
N PRO A 309 -14.79 31.60 -20.48
CA PRO A 309 -13.70 31.00 -19.71
C PRO A 309 -13.24 31.91 -18.57
N VAL A 310 -13.15 31.36 -17.36
CA VAL A 310 -12.64 32.06 -16.17
C VAL A 310 -11.12 31.90 -16.08
N GLY A 311 -10.39 32.81 -16.72
CA GLY A 311 -8.95 33.00 -16.47
C GLY A 311 -8.71 33.64 -15.09
N PRO A 312 -7.51 33.50 -14.49
CA PRO A 312 -7.23 33.90 -13.12
C PRO A 312 -7.45 35.39 -12.85
N VAL A 313 -7.92 35.70 -11.63
CA VAL A 313 -8.08 37.07 -11.13
C VAL A 313 -6.77 37.51 -10.49
N ALA A 314 -6.19 38.61 -10.97
CA ALA A 314 -4.99 39.20 -10.39
C ALA A 314 -5.37 40.15 -9.24
N TYR A 315 -4.87 39.84 -8.05
CA TYR A 315 -4.95 40.68 -6.86
C TYR A 315 -3.67 41.49 -6.72
N ARG A 316 -3.76 42.70 -6.17
CA ARG A 316 -2.59 43.50 -5.76
C ARG A 316 -2.49 43.47 -4.24
N VAL A 317 -1.31 43.11 -3.73
CA VAL A 317 -0.97 43.24 -2.31
C VAL A 317 -0.52 44.69 -2.06
N GLY A 318 -1.10 45.35 -1.07
CA GLY A 318 -0.62 46.64 -0.55
C GLY A 318 0.63 46.47 0.31
N SER A 319 1.37 47.55 0.55
CA SER A 319 2.53 47.55 1.46
C SER A 319 2.16 47.40 2.94
N ASP A 320 0.85 47.27 3.23
CA ASP A 320 0.23 46.99 4.52
C ASP A 320 -0.32 45.54 4.63
N GLY A 321 -0.12 44.71 3.59
CA GLY A 321 -0.60 43.33 3.52
C GLY A 321 -2.04 43.14 3.04
N THR A 322 -2.78 44.22 2.75
CA THR A 322 -4.15 44.13 2.21
C THR A 322 -4.16 43.64 0.76
N THR A 323 -5.21 42.91 0.34
CA THR A 323 -5.32 42.39 -1.04
C THR A 323 -6.63 42.84 -1.70
N GLU A 324 -6.51 43.61 -2.78
CA GLU A 324 -7.67 44.07 -3.57
C GLU A 324 -7.63 43.59 -5.04
N PRO A 325 -8.78 43.28 -5.65
CA PRO A 325 -8.88 42.88 -7.05
C PRO A 325 -8.79 44.11 -7.98
N VAL A 326 -7.96 44.03 -9.02
CA VAL A 326 -7.74 45.18 -9.93
C VAL A 326 -8.92 45.33 -10.93
N PRO A 327 -9.63 46.49 -10.96
CA PRO A 327 -10.78 46.68 -11.84
C PRO A 327 -10.38 46.83 -13.32
N ARG A 328 -10.99 46.03 -14.20
CA ARG A 328 -10.73 46.03 -15.65
C ARG A 328 -11.41 47.22 -16.34
N ARG A 329 -10.64 48.12 -16.98
CA ARG A 329 -11.19 49.15 -17.89
C ARG A 329 -11.37 48.59 -19.31
N ARG A 330 -12.47 48.97 -19.98
CA ARG A 330 -12.72 48.70 -21.41
C ARG A 330 -11.84 49.60 -22.30
N PRO A 331 -11.30 49.09 -23.42
CA PRO A 331 -10.75 49.91 -24.49
C PRO A 331 -11.82 50.32 -25.52
N ALA A 332 -11.65 51.50 -26.09
CA ALA A 332 -12.21 51.93 -27.37
C ALA A 332 -11.17 52.87 -28.04
N ALA A 333 -11.21 52.97 -29.36
CA ALA A 333 -10.28 53.74 -30.21
C ALA A 333 -11.09 54.53 -31.26
N PRO A 334 -10.50 55.41 -32.12
CA PRO A 334 -9.08 55.67 -32.35
C PRO A 334 -8.71 57.19 -32.44
N GLU A 335 -7.54 57.47 -33.06
CA GLU A 335 -7.12 58.71 -33.76
C GLU A 335 -6.24 59.78 -33.08
N SER A 336 -5.43 60.43 -33.93
CA SER A 336 -4.62 61.66 -33.75
C SER A 336 -3.38 61.68 -32.82
N THR A 337 -2.21 61.55 -33.45
CA THR A 337 -1.00 62.36 -33.16
C THR A 337 -1.24 63.84 -33.52
N PRO A 338 -0.46 64.86 -33.06
CA PRO A 338 0.99 64.79 -32.73
C PRO A 338 1.46 65.65 -31.52
N ALA A 339 2.78 65.93 -31.48
CA ALA A 339 3.48 67.03 -30.78
C ALA A 339 3.98 66.84 -29.32
N THR A 340 5.28 66.56 -29.20
CA THR A 340 6.22 67.24 -28.26
C THR A 340 6.34 68.74 -28.60
N PRO A 341 6.87 69.64 -27.72
CA PRO A 341 7.80 69.39 -26.60
C PRO A 341 7.49 70.14 -25.27
N ALA A 342 8.29 69.90 -24.22
CA ALA A 342 8.89 70.91 -23.30
C ALA A 342 9.39 70.32 -21.96
N THR A 343 10.71 70.25 -21.77
CA THR A 343 11.40 70.44 -20.47
C THR A 343 11.42 71.94 -20.11
N PRO A 344 11.71 72.41 -18.86
CA PRO A 344 12.66 71.89 -17.84
C PRO A 344 12.01 71.72 -16.43
N ALA A 345 12.69 71.45 -15.30
CA ALA A 345 14.10 71.66 -14.94
C ALA A 345 14.71 70.68 -13.89
N THR A 346 16.04 70.76 -13.81
CA THR A 346 17.03 70.15 -12.89
C THR A 346 16.89 70.61 -11.42
N PRO A 347 17.65 70.03 -10.44
CA PRO A 347 18.84 69.15 -10.51
C PRO A 347 18.62 67.75 -9.87
N ALA A 348 19.59 66.84 -9.62
CA ALA A 348 21.06 66.93 -9.59
C ALA A 348 21.80 65.62 -10.02
N THR A 349 23.05 65.46 -9.56
CA THR A 349 24.10 64.44 -9.86
C THR A 349 24.94 64.18 -8.58
N PRO A 350 26.01 63.33 -8.52
CA PRO A 350 26.62 62.38 -9.50
C PRO A 350 26.87 60.94 -8.92
N ALA A 351 27.65 60.08 -9.60
CA ALA A 351 28.00 58.71 -9.16
C ALA A 351 29.44 58.25 -9.53
N THR A 352 29.96 57.25 -8.81
CA THR A 352 31.13 56.34 -9.08
C THR A 352 32.52 56.99 -9.25
N PRO A 353 33.66 56.27 -9.02
CA PRO A 353 34.25 55.28 -9.95
C PRO A 353 34.86 54.02 -9.27
N ALA A 354 35.71 53.23 -9.97
CA ALA A 354 36.23 51.92 -9.52
C ALA A 354 37.67 51.58 -10.03
N GLY A 355 38.27 50.50 -9.49
CA GLY A 355 39.57 49.91 -9.92
C GLY A 355 40.82 50.44 -9.18
N PRO A 356 42.04 49.85 -9.34
CA PRO A 356 42.48 48.86 -10.34
C PRO A 356 43.28 47.64 -9.77
N ALA A 357 43.97 46.89 -10.65
CA ALA A 357 45.05 45.90 -10.36
C ALA A 357 46.33 46.31 -11.16
N PRO A 358 47.57 45.73 -11.00
CA PRO A 358 47.88 44.33 -11.40
C PRO A 358 49.15 43.61 -10.80
N ARG A 359 49.33 42.33 -11.19
CA ARG A 359 50.57 41.54 -11.47
C ARG A 359 51.86 41.55 -10.56
N ALA A 360 52.15 40.34 -10.05
CA ALA A 360 53.36 39.51 -10.24
C ALA A 360 54.76 39.85 -9.63
N ALA A 361 55.28 38.91 -8.81
CA ALA A 361 56.70 38.53 -8.67
C ALA A 361 56.85 37.21 -7.85
N ALA A 362 58.02 36.55 -7.92
CA ALA A 362 58.47 35.48 -7.00
C ALA A 362 59.93 35.79 -6.56
N PRO A 363 60.33 35.47 -5.32
CA PRO A 363 61.16 34.26 -5.11
C PRO A 363 61.02 33.58 -3.72
N SER A 364 61.70 32.44 -3.51
CA SER A 364 61.96 31.81 -2.20
C SER A 364 63.08 32.54 -1.42
N PRO A 365 63.16 32.45 -0.07
CA PRO A 365 63.76 31.27 0.58
C PRO A 365 63.20 30.87 1.98
N ASP A 366 63.74 29.78 2.53
CA ASP A 366 63.70 29.32 3.95
C ASP A 366 64.58 30.25 4.85
N PRO A 367 64.63 30.20 6.22
CA PRO A 367 64.12 29.18 7.17
C PRO A 367 63.49 29.67 8.52
N GLY A 368 62.99 28.75 9.36
CA GLY A 368 62.98 28.93 10.85
C GLY A 368 61.77 28.41 11.66
N SER A 369 62.00 27.44 12.56
CA SER A 369 61.07 26.85 13.56
C SER A 369 60.85 27.76 14.81
N PRO A 370 60.02 27.45 15.87
CA PRO A 370 59.82 26.15 16.53
C PRO A 370 58.35 25.92 17.10
N PRO A 371 58.03 25.14 18.18
CA PRO A 371 56.99 24.08 18.07
C PRO A 371 55.86 24.03 19.14
N VAL A 372 54.83 23.21 18.91
CA VAL A 372 53.70 22.89 19.84
C VAL A 372 53.39 21.36 19.72
N PRO A 373 52.97 20.63 20.78
CA PRO A 373 53.32 19.21 20.93
C PRO A 373 52.28 18.16 20.46
N ALA A 374 52.71 16.89 20.47
CA ALA A 374 51.96 15.70 20.04
C ALA A 374 51.26 14.94 21.20
N PRO A 375 50.24 14.10 20.91
CA PRO A 375 49.63 13.18 21.87
C PRO A 375 50.46 11.91 22.11
N VAL A 376 50.21 11.25 23.25
CA VAL A 376 50.92 10.05 23.76
C VAL A 376 49.92 8.87 23.83
N PRO A 377 50.31 7.61 23.56
CA PRO A 377 49.37 6.54 23.19
C PRO A 377 48.69 5.81 24.36
N ALA A 378 47.62 5.09 24.04
CA ALA A 378 46.97 4.11 24.92
C ALA A 378 47.75 2.78 24.98
N ALA A 379 47.56 2.01 26.06
CA ALA A 379 48.32 0.80 26.36
C ALA A 379 47.57 -0.52 26.09
N GLU A 380 48.31 -1.61 25.92
CA GLU A 380 47.82 -2.95 25.58
C GLU A 380 47.45 -3.79 26.82
N VAL A 381 46.46 -4.69 26.65
CA VAL A 381 46.37 -6.01 27.31
C VAL A 381 45.61 -6.97 26.37
N PRO A 382 45.85 -8.30 26.41
CA PRO A 382 46.16 -8.99 25.16
C PRO A 382 45.19 -10.12 24.75
N VAL A 383 45.21 -10.44 23.44
CA VAL A 383 44.52 -11.61 22.86
C VAL A 383 45.51 -12.78 22.72
N PRO A 384 45.23 -13.98 23.29
CA PRO A 384 46.05 -15.16 23.05
C PRO A 384 45.63 -15.87 21.75
N ALA A 385 46.57 -16.03 20.82
CA ALA A 385 46.42 -16.89 19.65
C ALA A 385 47.33 -18.13 19.77
N GLY A 386 46.78 -19.32 19.52
CA GLY A 386 47.52 -20.59 19.51
C GLY A 386 46.75 -21.67 18.71
N PRO A 387 47.41 -22.61 18.01
CA PRO A 387 46.78 -23.33 16.88
C PRO A 387 46.80 -24.87 16.98
N VAL A 388 46.25 -25.54 15.94
CA VAL A 388 46.39 -26.99 15.61
C VAL A 388 45.53 -27.96 16.47
N PRO A 389 45.04 -29.12 15.97
CA PRO A 389 45.02 -29.70 14.61
C PRO A 389 43.61 -29.94 14.01
N ALA A 390 43.56 -30.40 12.75
CA ALA A 390 42.39 -31.09 12.18
C ALA A 390 42.49 -32.62 12.35
N GLY A 391 41.34 -33.30 12.47
CA GLY A 391 41.19 -34.76 12.60
C GLY A 391 39.92 -35.27 11.90
N PRO A 392 39.79 -36.58 11.62
CA PRO A 392 38.92 -37.07 10.54
C PRO A 392 37.44 -37.30 10.89
N VAL A 393 36.63 -37.32 9.82
CA VAL A 393 35.19 -37.62 9.77
C VAL A 393 34.89 -39.09 10.18
N PRO A 394 33.64 -39.38 10.56
CA PRO A 394 32.84 -40.22 9.66
C PRO A 394 31.41 -39.71 9.42
N ALA A 395 30.84 -40.02 8.25
CA ALA A 395 29.46 -39.70 7.91
C ALA A 395 28.50 -40.85 8.25
N GLY A 396 27.27 -40.52 8.65
CA GLY A 396 26.17 -41.46 8.88
C GLY A 396 24.82 -40.71 8.91
N PRO A 397 23.72 -41.26 8.33
CA PRO A 397 22.42 -40.59 8.24
C PRO A 397 21.48 -41.00 9.40
N VAL A 398 20.21 -41.32 9.08
CA VAL A 398 19.08 -41.74 9.96
C VAL A 398 18.46 -40.62 10.84
N PRO A 399 17.15 -40.69 11.18
CA PRO A 399 16.18 -39.89 10.42
C PRO A 399 15.19 -39.07 11.28
N ALA A 400 14.31 -38.31 10.61
CA ALA A 400 13.07 -37.81 11.20
C ALA A 400 12.01 -38.93 11.32
N GLY A 401 11.14 -38.83 12.33
CA GLY A 401 9.96 -39.67 12.51
C GLY A 401 8.93 -38.97 13.42
N PRO A 402 7.62 -39.12 13.16
CA PRO A 402 6.59 -38.38 13.91
C PRO A 402 6.34 -38.98 15.29
N VAL A 403 6.22 -38.12 16.31
CA VAL A 403 5.81 -38.51 17.66
C VAL A 403 4.30 -38.30 17.83
N LEU A 404 3.56 -39.39 17.98
CA LEU A 404 2.15 -39.35 18.38
C LEU A 404 2.05 -39.17 19.92
N PRO A 405 1.32 -38.17 20.43
CA PRO A 405 1.08 -38.04 21.87
C PRO A 405 0.00 -39.03 22.33
N GLY A 406 0.28 -39.83 23.37
CA GLY A 406 -0.64 -40.89 23.79
C GLY A 406 -0.34 -41.54 25.14
N SER A 407 -0.49 -40.80 26.25
CA SER A 407 -0.67 -41.39 27.58
C SER A 407 -1.27 -40.38 28.57
N VAL A 408 -2.49 -40.63 29.05
CA VAL A 408 -3.11 -39.84 30.12
C VAL A 408 -2.52 -40.28 31.47
N VAL A 409 -2.15 -39.32 32.32
CA VAL A 409 -1.83 -39.55 33.74
C VAL A 409 -2.80 -38.70 34.56
N GLY A 410 -3.62 -39.34 35.39
CA GLY A 410 -4.72 -38.68 36.09
C GLY A 410 -4.26 -37.83 37.29
N VAL A 411 -4.96 -36.72 37.51
CA VAL A 411 -4.92 -35.92 38.74
C VAL A 411 -6.29 -35.96 39.39
N SER A 412 -6.33 -36.07 40.72
CA SER A 412 -7.56 -36.36 41.47
C SER A 412 -8.61 -35.25 41.43
N SER A 413 -9.88 -35.66 41.46
CA SER A 413 -11.06 -34.79 41.43
C SER A 413 -11.13 -33.80 42.60
N VAL A 414 -11.43 -32.54 42.28
CA VAL A 414 -12.08 -31.59 43.20
C VAL A 414 -13.54 -31.45 42.74
N SER A 415 -14.49 -31.35 43.69
CA SER A 415 -15.92 -31.42 43.40
C SER A 415 -16.45 -30.16 42.71
N ALA A 416 -17.00 -30.31 41.50
CA ALA A 416 -17.73 -29.24 40.80
C ALA A 416 -19.07 -28.94 41.48
N VAL A 417 -19.46 -27.66 41.46
CA VAL A 417 -20.86 -27.24 41.53
C VAL A 417 -21.43 -27.37 40.11
N GLY A 418 -22.63 -27.93 39.96
CA GLY A 418 -23.05 -28.54 38.70
C GLY A 418 -23.31 -27.56 37.54
N SER A 419 -22.44 -27.56 36.54
CA SER A 419 -22.76 -27.22 35.15
C SER A 419 -23.58 -28.35 34.48
N GLY A 420 -24.31 -28.02 33.41
CA GLY A 420 -25.07 -28.98 32.62
C GLY A 420 -24.24 -29.63 31.50
N PRO A 421 -24.60 -30.82 30.98
CA PRO A 421 -23.77 -31.58 30.02
C PRO A 421 -23.51 -30.94 28.65
N ASP A 422 -24.16 -29.80 28.35
CA ASP A 422 -24.13 -29.16 27.03
C ASP A 422 -23.15 -27.95 26.97
N ASP A 423 -22.55 -27.53 28.09
CA ASP A 423 -21.88 -26.21 28.24
C ASP A 423 -20.34 -26.25 28.05
N ASP A 424 -19.74 -27.43 27.87
CA ASP A 424 -18.28 -27.64 27.94
C ASP A 424 -17.51 -27.17 26.69
N GLY A 425 -17.91 -27.56 25.46
CA GLY A 425 -17.11 -27.32 24.24
C GLY A 425 -16.89 -25.84 23.89
N TRP A 426 -17.74 -24.98 24.44
CA TRP A 426 -17.74 -23.52 24.33
C TRP A 426 -16.67 -22.88 25.21
N GLN A 427 -16.55 -23.41 26.43
CA GLN A 427 -15.52 -23.02 27.39
C GLN A 427 -14.14 -23.24 26.74
N GLU A 428 -13.97 -24.38 26.08
CA GLU A 428 -12.74 -24.71 25.33
C GLU A 428 -12.52 -23.78 24.12
N ALA A 429 -13.55 -23.51 23.30
CA ALA A 429 -13.41 -22.61 22.15
C ALA A 429 -13.02 -21.17 22.55
N TYR A 430 -13.59 -20.63 23.64
CA TYR A 430 -13.20 -19.31 24.17
C TYR A 430 -11.82 -19.33 24.83
N ALA A 431 -11.44 -20.42 25.52
CA ALA A 431 -10.10 -20.57 26.08
C ALA A 431 -9.02 -20.68 24.99
N VAL A 432 -9.32 -21.31 23.85
CA VAL A 432 -8.44 -21.34 22.67
C VAL A 432 -8.30 -19.93 22.09
N ALA A 433 -9.40 -19.20 21.86
CA ALA A 433 -9.36 -17.82 21.36
C ALA A 433 -8.59 -16.88 22.30
N ALA A 434 -8.77 -17.05 23.62
CA ALA A 434 -8.01 -16.31 24.63
C ALA A 434 -6.51 -16.62 24.57
N ARG A 435 -6.14 -17.91 24.46
CA ARG A 435 -4.73 -18.31 24.32
C ARG A 435 -4.10 -17.73 23.06
N ASP A 436 -4.79 -17.76 21.92
CA ASP A 436 -4.30 -17.17 20.67
C ASP A 436 -4.02 -15.66 20.81
N VAL A 437 -4.93 -14.90 21.44
CA VAL A 437 -4.75 -13.46 21.66
C VAL A 437 -3.64 -13.18 22.68
N LEU A 438 -3.57 -13.93 23.78
CA LEU A 438 -2.55 -13.77 24.82
C LEU A 438 -1.14 -14.09 24.30
N ARG A 439 -0.99 -15.12 23.44
CA ARG A 439 0.27 -15.43 22.76
C ARG A 439 0.82 -14.26 21.96
N GLY A 440 -0.06 -13.55 21.24
CA GLY A 440 0.28 -12.31 20.54
C GLY A 440 0.66 -11.16 21.50
N MET A 441 0.08 -11.10 22.69
CA MET A 441 0.43 -10.10 23.72
C MET A 441 1.80 -10.35 24.37
N VAL A 442 2.22 -11.61 24.56
CA VAL A 442 3.50 -12.01 25.18
C VAL A 442 4.59 -12.39 24.16
N ALA A 443 4.38 -12.08 22.88
CA ALA A 443 5.29 -12.39 21.77
C ALA A 443 5.70 -13.88 21.66
N SER A 444 4.80 -14.81 21.99
CA SER A 444 5.04 -16.26 21.85
C SER A 444 5.18 -16.67 20.38
N THR A 445 6.19 -17.49 20.08
CA THR A 445 6.34 -18.13 18.76
C THR A 445 5.19 -19.07 18.39
N LEU A 446 4.37 -19.46 19.37
CA LEU A 446 3.19 -20.31 19.18
C LEU A 446 1.90 -19.52 18.90
N ASP A 447 1.95 -18.18 18.79
CA ASP A 447 0.81 -17.42 18.25
C ASP A 447 0.50 -17.89 16.82
N PRO A 448 -0.77 -18.21 16.52
CA PRO A 448 -1.15 -18.96 15.32
C PRO A 448 -1.06 -18.16 14.01
N ILE A 449 -0.72 -16.87 14.06
CA ILE A 449 -0.63 -16.02 12.87
C ILE A 449 0.71 -15.31 12.72
N ALA A 450 1.21 -14.55 13.69
CA ALA A 450 2.51 -13.87 13.56
C ALA A 450 3.67 -14.68 14.19
N GLY A 451 3.34 -15.66 15.03
CA GLY A 451 4.20 -16.30 16.03
C GLY A 451 5.28 -15.38 16.59
N GLY A 452 4.84 -14.40 17.38
CA GLY A 452 5.72 -13.56 18.20
C GLY A 452 6.33 -12.35 17.49
N ARG A 453 5.99 -12.12 16.21
CA ARG A 453 6.45 -10.95 15.45
C ARG A 453 5.59 -9.70 15.68
N HIS A 454 4.31 -9.87 16.02
CA HIS A 454 3.37 -8.76 16.27
C HIS A 454 2.09 -9.25 16.95
N LYS A 455 1.40 -8.40 17.71
CA LYS A 455 0.00 -8.64 18.10
C LYS A 455 -0.93 -8.21 16.96
N VAL A 456 -1.57 -9.16 16.29
CA VAL A 456 -2.65 -8.94 15.32
C VAL A 456 -3.78 -9.93 15.62
N PHE A 457 -5.00 -9.69 15.11
CA PHE A 457 -6.02 -10.73 15.07
C PHE A 457 -5.88 -11.50 13.76
N GLY A 458 -5.81 -12.82 13.82
CA GLY A 458 -5.74 -13.65 12.62
C GLY A 458 -5.82 -15.15 12.92
N ARG A 459 -6.31 -15.90 11.94
CA ARG A 459 -6.27 -17.37 11.84
C ARG A 459 -6.89 -17.77 10.50
N VAL A 460 -6.25 -18.68 9.77
CA VAL A 460 -6.67 -19.06 8.40
C VAL A 460 -8.00 -19.82 8.41
N ASP A 461 -8.15 -20.76 9.35
CA ASP A 461 -9.35 -21.55 9.59
C ASP A 461 -10.56 -20.70 10.07
N LEU A 462 -10.28 -19.62 10.80
CA LEU A 462 -11.27 -18.62 11.21
C LEU A 462 -11.61 -17.58 10.12
N ALA A 463 -10.98 -17.68 8.94
CA ALA A 463 -11.00 -16.70 7.85
C ALA A 463 -10.67 -15.25 8.29
N VAL A 464 -9.92 -15.08 9.39
CA VAL A 464 -9.48 -13.77 9.89
C VAL A 464 -8.12 -13.45 9.28
N VAL A 465 -8.10 -12.47 8.38
CA VAL A 465 -6.89 -11.95 7.72
C VAL A 465 -6.27 -10.89 8.63
N PRO A 466 -4.97 -10.98 8.97
CA PRO A 466 -4.32 -10.01 9.83
C PRO A 466 -4.20 -8.64 9.16
N THR A 467 -4.54 -7.59 9.91
CA THR A 467 -4.42 -6.18 9.52
C THR A 467 -3.28 -5.52 10.26
N THR A 468 -2.68 -4.48 9.68
CA THR A 468 -1.67 -3.67 10.37
C THR A 468 -2.29 -2.60 11.27
N SER A 469 -1.42 -1.84 11.96
CA SER A 469 -1.81 -0.67 12.76
C SER A 469 -1.98 0.61 11.92
N THR A 470 -1.59 0.62 10.63
CA THR A 470 -1.74 1.81 9.78
C THR A 470 -3.21 2.10 9.53
N ILE A 471 -3.64 3.33 9.85
CA ILE A 471 -5.05 3.74 9.94
C ILE A 471 -5.80 3.44 8.63
N ALA A 472 -6.78 2.53 8.70
CA ALA A 472 -7.63 2.12 7.58
C ALA A 472 -6.90 1.67 6.29
N SER A 473 -5.61 1.32 6.38
CA SER A 473 -4.80 0.79 5.28
C SER A 473 -5.36 -0.50 4.66
N HIS A 474 -6.12 -1.27 5.45
CA HIS A 474 -6.76 -2.53 5.07
C HIS A 474 -8.09 -2.37 4.31
N LEU A 475 -8.70 -1.18 4.30
CA LEU A 475 -9.99 -0.96 3.63
C LEU A 475 -9.90 -1.11 2.09
N PRO A 476 -8.89 -0.55 1.39
CA PRO A 476 -8.70 -0.80 -0.05
C PRO A 476 -8.51 -2.29 -0.38
N ARG A 477 -7.74 -3.02 0.45
CA ARG A 477 -7.59 -4.49 0.37
C ARG A 477 -8.92 -5.22 0.48
N ALA A 478 -9.80 -4.83 1.42
CA ALA A 478 -11.12 -5.43 1.59
C ALA A 478 -12.03 -5.22 0.35
N VAL A 479 -11.98 -4.04 -0.27
CA VAL A 479 -12.68 -3.74 -1.53
C VAL A 479 -12.14 -4.57 -2.69
N GLY A 480 -10.81 -4.70 -2.78
CA GLY A 480 -10.15 -5.59 -3.74
C GLY A 480 -10.57 -7.05 -3.60
N LEU A 481 -10.66 -7.54 -2.36
CA LEU A 481 -11.03 -8.93 -2.08
C LEU A 481 -12.49 -9.18 -2.47
N GLY A 482 -13.38 -8.23 -2.22
CA GLY A 482 -14.77 -8.30 -2.67
C GLY A 482 -14.86 -8.40 -4.20
N LEU A 483 -14.15 -7.51 -4.92
CA LEU A 483 -14.12 -7.54 -6.38
C LEU A 483 -13.54 -8.86 -6.92
N ALA A 484 -12.49 -9.39 -6.28
CA ALA A 484 -11.85 -10.64 -6.67
C ALA A 484 -12.75 -11.87 -6.46
N VAL A 485 -13.40 -12.01 -5.29
CA VAL A 485 -14.37 -13.07 -5.00
C VAL A 485 -15.52 -13.04 -6.01
N GLU A 486 -16.06 -11.87 -6.34
CA GLU A 486 -17.14 -11.72 -7.33
C GLU A 486 -16.67 -11.98 -8.78
N ARG A 487 -15.42 -11.62 -9.14
CA ARG A 487 -14.83 -11.98 -10.46
C ARG A 487 -14.60 -13.49 -10.58
N LEU A 488 -13.98 -14.13 -9.59
CA LEU A 488 -13.73 -15.57 -9.57
C LEU A 488 -15.07 -16.35 -9.61
N ARG A 489 -16.08 -15.92 -8.84
CA ARG A 489 -17.44 -16.48 -8.90
C ARG A 489 -18.01 -16.45 -10.32
N ARG A 490 -17.80 -15.38 -11.09
CA ARG A 490 -18.27 -15.26 -12.48
C ARG A 490 -17.50 -16.18 -13.44
N ILE A 491 -16.17 -16.23 -13.30
CA ILE A 491 -15.30 -17.10 -14.11
C ILE A 491 -15.67 -18.58 -13.89
N ASP A 492 -15.83 -19.01 -12.64
CA ASP A 492 -16.21 -20.36 -12.21
C ASP A 492 -17.72 -20.68 -12.47
N THR A 493 -18.49 -19.72 -13.01
CA THR A 493 -19.82 -19.96 -13.63
C THR A 493 -19.81 -19.88 -15.17
N ALA A 494 -18.73 -19.40 -15.78
CA ALA A 494 -18.56 -19.34 -17.24
C ALA A 494 -17.70 -20.49 -17.79
N GLY A 495 -17.01 -21.22 -16.91
CA GLY A 495 -16.19 -22.40 -17.22
C GLY A 495 -16.95 -23.73 -17.14
N ARG A 496 -16.32 -24.78 -17.68
CA ARG A 496 -16.84 -26.16 -17.78
C ARG A 496 -17.24 -26.72 -16.40
N ARG A 497 -18.35 -27.48 -16.35
CA ARG A 497 -18.85 -28.10 -15.10
C ARG A 497 -18.05 -29.31 -14.62
N ASP A 498 -17.29 -29.93 -15.51
CA ASP A 498 -16.84 -31.32 -15.37
C ASP A 498 -15.32 -31.49 -15.23
N GLU A 499 -14.57 -30.42 -14.97
CA GLU A 499 -13.13 -30.48 -14.70
C GLU A 499 -12.82 -30.41 -13.18
N PRO A 500 -11.87 -31.21 -12.67
CA PRO A 500 -11.47 -31.19 -11.26
C PRO A 500 -10.85 -29.84 -10.89
N ALA A 501 -10.91 -29.49 -9.59
CA ALA A 501 -10.68 -28.14 -9.04
C ALA A 501 -9.50 -27.35 -9.68
N GLY A 502 -9.81 -26.58 -10.72
CA GLY A 502 -8.83 -25.78 -11.46
C GLY A 502 -8.31 -24.56 -10.66
N PRO A 503 -7.19 -23.95 -11.11
CA PRO A 503 -6.45 -22.89 -10.38
C PRO A 503 -7.16 -21.52 -10.33
N LEU A 504 -8.48 -21.48 -10.53
CA LEU A 504 -9.31 -20.27 -10.64
C LEU A 504 -10.41 -20.24 -9.57
N ARG A 505 -10.13 -20.77 -8.38
CA ARG A 505 -11.06 -20.79 -7.25
C ARG A 505 -10.56 -19.96 -6.09
N SER A 506 -11.46 -19.13 -5.57
CA SER A 506 -11.31 -18.43 -4.29
C SER A 506 -11.20 -19.46 -3.15
N PRO A 507 -10.34 -19.26 -2.13
CA PRO A 507 -10.30 -20.11 -0.95
C PRO A 507 -11.55 -19.95 -0.06
N TRP A 508 -12.34 -18.89 -0.26
CA TRP A 508 -13.64 -18.67 0.38
C TRP A 508 -14.81 -19.05 -0.56
N PRO A 509 -15.98 -19.46 -0.01
CA PRO A 509 -17.17 -19.85 -0.77
C PRO A 509 -17.59 -18.85 -1.86
N ARG A 510 -18.21 -19.37 -2.94
CA ARG A 510 -18.70 -18.57 -4.07
C ARG A 510 -19.61 -17.39 -3.68
N ASP A 511 -20.39 -17.54 -2.60
CA ASP A 511 -21.30 -16.50 -2.10
C ASP A 511 -20.74 -15.72 -0.90
N ALA A 512 -19.46 -15.92 -0.53
CA ALA A 512 -18.81 -15.24 0.57
C ALA A 512 -18.91 -13.71 0.42
N ILE A 513 -18.97 -13.02 1.56
CA ILE A 513 -18.86 -11.56 1.66
C ILE A 513 -17.60 -11.20 2.44
N VAL A 514 -16.97 -10.07 2.10
CA VAL A 514 -15.83 -9.55 2.84
C VAL A 514 -16.34 -8.65 3.96
N VAL A 515 -15.81 -8.81 5.17
CA VAL A 515 -16.17 -8.00 6.33
C VAL A 515 -14.93 -7.23 6.80
N CYS A 516 -15.07 -5.93 7.04
CA CYS A 516 -13.95 -5.05 7.35
C CYS A 516 -14.33 -4.07 8.47
N SER A 517 -13.84 -4.27 9.70
CA SER A 517 -14.09 -3.35 10.82
C SER A 517 -13.03 -2.26 10.92
N PHE A 518 -13.41 -1.09 11.43
CA PHE A 518 -12.54 0.09 11.64
C PHE A 518 -13.17 1.06 12.65
N GLY A 519 -12.35 1.86 13.35
CA GLY A 519 -12.84 2.90 14.26
C GLY A 519 -13.28 4.20 13.56
N ASP A 520 -14.23 4.93 14.15
CA ASP A 520 -14.90 6.11 13.58
C ASP A 520 -13.98 7.16 12.95
N ALA A 521 -12.99 7.66 13.68
CA ALA A 521 -12.11 8.73 13.19
C ALA A 521 -11.41 8.39 11.86
N SER A 522 -11.30 7.10 11.53
CA SER A 522 -10.74 6.64 10.26
C SER A 522 -11.61 6.97 9.04
N VAL A 523 -12.89 7.37 9.18
CA VAL A 523 -13.72 7.81 8.03
C VAL A 523 -13.11 9.00 7.28
N ASN A 524 -12.20 9.72 7.93
CA ASN A 524 -11.48 10.88 7.41
C ASN A 524 -10.15 10.50 6.73
N HIS A 525 -9.67 9.26 6.88
CA HIS A 525 -8.39 8.85 6.34
C HIS A 525 -8.43 8.72 4.81
N ALA A 526 -7.30 8.98 4.14
CA ALA A 526 -7.19 8.90 2.69
C ALA A 526 -7.57 7.49 2.20
N SER A 527 -6.96 6.44 2.77
CA SER A 527 -7.22 5.04 2.41
C SER A 527 -8.67 4.59 2.63
N ALA A 528 -9.34 5.13 3.66
CA ALA A 528 -10.76 4.87 3.90
C ALA A 528 -11.64 5.57 2.85
N THR A 529 -11.35 6.83 2.55
CA THR A 529 -12.07 7.62 1.53
C THR A 529 -11.89 7.02 0.14
N ALA A 530 -10.68 6.59 -0.21
CA ALA A 530 -10.38 5.79 -1.40
C ALA A 530 -11.26 4.54 -1.47
N ALA A 531 -11.24 3.69 -0.43
CA ALA A 531 -12.03 2.47 -0.39
C ALA A 531 -13.55 2.70 -0.51
N PHE A 532 -14.11 3.68 0.21
CA PHE A 532 -15.54 4.00 0.11
C PHE A 532 -15.91 4.55 -1.28
N ASN A 533 -15.07 5.43 -1.84
CA ASN A 533 -15.26 5.96 -3.19
C ASN A 533 -15.23 4.85 -4.24
N THR A 534 -14.23 3.96 -4.16
CA THR A 534 -14.04 2.84 -5.08
C THR A 534 -15.15 1.81 -4.99
N ALA A 535 -15.60 1.46 -3.79
CA ALA A 535 -16.78 0.60 -3.60
C ALA A 535 -18.05 1.21 -4.22
N GLY A 536 -18.29 2.50 -4.00
CA GLY A 536 -19.44 3.22 -4.54
C GLY A 536 -19.39 3.40 -6.07
N TRP A 537 -18.23 3.76 -6.60
CA TRP A 537 -17.98 3.96 -8.03
C TRP A 537 -18.13 2.66 -8.82
N TYR A 538 -17.61 1.54 -8.31
CA TYR A 538 -17.79 0.25 -8.97
C TYR A 538 -19.25 -0.23 -8.94
N ASP A 539 -19.99 0.00 -7.85
CA ASP A 539 -21.42 -0.31 -7.80
C ASP A 539 -22.25 0.56 -8.78
N HIS A 540 -21.91 1.86 -8.89
CA HIS A 540 -22.52 2.80 -9.82
C HIS A 540 -22.26 2.44 -11.29
N THR A 541 -21.05 1.97 -11.61
CA THR A 541 -20.66 1.47 -12.95
C THR A 541 -21.11 0.03 -13.24
N GLY A 542 -21.94 -0.57 -12.36
CA GLY A 542 -22.57 -1.88 -12.56
C GLY A 542 -21.68 -3.08 -12.23
N LEU A 543 -20.44 -2.86 -11.79
CA LEU A 543 -19.64 -3.89 -11.14
C LEU A 543 -20.17 -4.14 -9.72
N ARG A 544 -19.79 -5.26 -9.12
CA ARG A 544 -20.36 -5.74 -7.85
C ARG A 544 -19.23 -6.09 -6.89
N ILE A 545 -19.32 -5.57 -5.68
CA ILE A 545 -18.33 -5.71 -4.62
C ILE A 545 -19.07 -6.10 -3.33
N PRO A 546 -19.08 -7.39 -2.95
CA PRO A 546 -19.72 -7.91 -1.75
C PRO A 546 -18.89 -7.60 -0.48
N VAL A 547 -18.80 -6.31 -0.11
CA VAL A 547 -18.09 -5.85 1.09
C VAL A 547 -19.05 -5.23 2.12
N LEU A 548 -18.91 -5.63 3.38
CA LEU A 548 -19.55 -5.05 4.55
C LEU A 548 -18.50 -4.32 5.39
N PHE A 549 -18.52 -2.99 5.34
CA PHE A 549 -17.75 -2.15 6.25
C PHE A 549 -18.44 -2.10 7.62
N VAL A 550 -17.69 -2.18 8.72
CA VAL A 550 -18.23 -2.06 10.09
C VAL A 550 -17.50 -0.94 10.82
N CYS A 551 -18.16 0.22 10.90
CA CYS A 551 -17.66 1.37 11.65
C CYS A 551 -17.99 1.17 13.13
N GLU A 552 -16.97 0.97 13.97
CA GLU A 552 -17.08 0.93 15.43
C GLU A 552 -16.89 2.36 15.97
N ASP A 553 -17.99 3.09 16.18
CA ASP A 553 -17.97 4.51 16.57
C ASP A 553 -18.04 4.70 18.09
N ASN A 554 -16.88 5.01 18.70
CA ASN A 554 -16.77 5.39 20.11
C ASN A 554 -16.61 6.90 20.30
N GLY A 555 -16.74 7.69 19.23
CA GLY A 555 -16.58 9.13 19.22
C GLY A 555 -15.15 9.65 19.43
N LEU A 556 -14.11 8.81 19.48
CA LEU A 556 -12.76 9.19 19.91
C LEU A 556 -11.62 8.59 19.05
N GLY A 557 -11.14 9.38 18.09
CA GLY A 557 -9.85 9.17 17.41
C GLY A 557 -8.66 9.44 18.32
N ILE A 558 -8.20 8.42 19.04
CA ILE A 558 -7.22 8.52 20.13
C ILE A 558 -7.76 9.45 21.23
N SER A 559 -7.37 10.73 21.25
CA SER A 559 -7.84 11.78 22.15
C SER A 559 -8.74 12.83 21.48
N VAL A 560 -8.84 12.80 20.14
CA VAL A 560 -9.64 13.74 19.34
C VAL A 560 -11.08 13.24 19.26
N ARG A 561 -12.04 14.10 19.60
CA ARG A 561 -13.48 13.78 19.47
C ARG A 561 -13.90 13.83 18.00
N SER A 562 -14.56 12.77 17.53
CA SER A 562 -15.32 12.77 16.28
C SER A 562 -16.56 13.67 16.47
N PRO A 563 -16.78 14.72 15.64
CA PRO A 563 -17.86 15.68 15.90
C PRO A 563 -19.26 15.08 15.78
N ASP A 564 -20.22 15.56 16.57
CA ASP A 564 -21.55 14.96 16.71
C ASP A 564 -22.26 14.72 15.36
N GLY A 565 -22.54 13.45 15.08
CA GLY A 565 -23.17 12.97 13.85
C GLY A 565 -22.32 13.13 12.57
N TRP A 566 -21.04 13.52 12.67
CA TRP A 566 -20.13 13.61 11.52
C TRP A 566 -19.95 12.24 10.85
N VAL A 567 -19.74 11.21 11.67
CA VAL A 567 -19.57 9.81 11.24
C VAL A 567 -20.80 9.33 10.48
N GLU A 568 -22.00 9.49 11.08
CA GLU A 568 -23.26 9.19 10.42
C GLU A 568 -23.41 9.94 9.09
N ARG A 569 -23.30 11.29 9.08
CA ARG A 569 -23.48 12.08 7.85
C ARG A 569 -22.49 11.65 6.76
N THR A 570 -21.24 11.41 7.15
CA THR A 570 -20.15 11.00 6.24
C THR A 570 -20.34 9.61 5.65
N LEU A 571 -20.92 8.67 6.39
CA LEU A 571 -21.18 7.30 5.93
C LEU A 571 -22.51 7.19 5.18
N ARG A 572 -23.56 7.84 5.68
CA ARG A 572 -24.90 7.87 5.08
C ARG A 572 -24.93 8.55 3.71
N ALA A 573 -24.00 9.48 3.45
CA ALA A 573 -23.89 10.20 2.18
C ALA A 573 -23.05 9.48 1.10
N ARG A 574 -22.47 8.30 1.35
CA ARG A 574 -21.60 7.62 0.36
C ARG A 574 -22.43 7.01 -0.78
N PRO A 575 -22.24 7.42 -2.05
CA PRO A 575 -22.94 6.83 -3.19
C PRO A 575 -22.67 5.33 -3.31
N GLY A 576 -23.66 4.55 -3.74
CA GLY A 576 -23.54 3.09 -3.94
C GLY A 576 -23.47 2.23 -2.68
N VAL A 577 -23.04 2.79 -1.53
CA VAL A 577 -22.88 2.05 -0.26
C VAL A 577 -24.14 2.14 0.60
N ARG A 578 -24.77 0.99 0.91
CA ARG A 578 -25.98 0.96 1.74
C ARG A 578 -25.64 1.18 3.23
N TYR A 579 -26.13 2.27 3.81
CA TYR A 579 -25.95 2.60 5.24
C TYR A 579 -26.96 1.88 6.16
N PHE A 580 -26.45 1.23 7.20
CA PHE A 580 -27.16 0.64 8.33
C PHE A 580 -26.60 1.19 9.64
N THR A 581 -27.35 1.14 10.76
CA THR A 581 -26.83 1.56 12.07
C THR A 581 -27.50 0.83 13.23
N ALA A 582 -26.75 0.63 14.33
CA ALA A 582 -27.22 0.01 15.56
C ALA A 582 -26.55 0.67 16.79
N ASP A 583 -27.18 0.54 17.96
CA ASP A 583 -26.59 0.88 19.25
C ASP A 583 -25.96 -0.37 19.89
N GLY A 584 -24.70 -0.29 20.31
CA GLY A 584 -24.01 -1.40 20.96
C GLY A 584 -24.66 -1.88 22.26
N THR A 585 -25.55 -1.06 22.85
CA THR A 585 -26.30 -1.39 24.05
C THR A 585 -27.58 -2.22 23.81
N ASP A 586 -27.94 -2.55 22.57
CA ASP A 586 -28.97 -3.56 22.28
C ASP A 586 -28.40 -4.68 21.39
N PRO A 587 -27.88 -5.78 21.98
CA PRO A 587 -27.25 -6.86 21.21
C PRO A 587 -28.24 -7.58 20.26
N VAL A 588 -29.55 -7.54 20.53
CA VAL A 588 -30.58 -8.11 19.64
C VAL A 588 -30.78 -7.20 18.43
N ALA A 589 -30.78 -5.89 18.61
CA ALA A 589 -30.82 -4.93 17.50
C ALA A 589 -29.52 -4.97 16.67
N VAL A 590 -28.34 -5.04 17.32
CA VAL A 590 -27.06 -5.20 16.61
C VAL A 590 -27.07 -6.46 15.76
N HIS A 591 -27.47 -7.61 16.32
CA HIS A 591 -27.56 -8.86 15.56
C HIS A 591 -28.54 -8.76 14.39
N ALA A 592 -29.75 -8.24 14.62
CA ALA A 592 -30.78 -8.12 13.58
C ALA A 592 -30.32 -7.20 12.42
N VAL A 593 -29.76 -6.03 12.73
CA VAL A 593 -29.26 -5.08 11.71
C VAL A 593 -28.00 -5.61 11.02
N ALA A 594 -27.11 -6.29 11.73
CA ALA A 594 -25.95 -6.96 11.13
C ALA A 594 -26.38 -8.09 10.17
N ALA A 595 -27.42 -8.85 10.52
CA ALA A 595 -27.98 -9.90 9.66
C ALA A 595 -28.71 -9.30 8.44
N GLU A 596 -29.40 -8.17 8.58
CA GLU A 596 -29.96 -7.42 7.44
C GLU A 596 -28.84 -6.93 6.51
N ALA A 597 -27.78 -6.32 7.07
CA ALA A 597 -26.66 -5.79 6.31
C ALA A 597 -25.84 -6.88 5.60
N ALA A 598 -25.47 -7.95 6.30
CA ALA A 598 -24.81 -9.11 5.72
C ALA A 598 -25.71 -9.77 4.65
N GLY A 599 -27.01 -9.91 4.92
CA GLY A 599 -27.99 -10.41 3.97
C GLY A 599 -28.12 -9.53 2.72
N TRP A 600 -28.07 -8.21 2.86
CA TRP A 600 -28.04 -7.26 1.74
C TRP A 600 -26.80 -7.47 0.87
N VAL A 601 -25.61 -7.48 1.48
CA VAL A 601 -24.33 -7.65 0.76
C VAL A 601 -24.28 -9.01 0.07
N ARG A 602 -24.72 -10.08 0.75
CA ARG A 602 -24.69 -11.46 0.23
C ARG A 602 -25.66 -11.64 -0.94
N ARG A 603 -26.91 -11.17 -0.82
CA ARG A 603 -27.95 -11.30 -1.87
C ARG A 603 -27.67 -10.43 -3.11
N HIS A 604 -27.29 -9.17 -2.92
CA HIS A 604 -27.16 -8.22 -4.04
C HIS A 604 -25.74 -8.14 -4.61
N ARG A 605 -24.72 -8.63 -3.87
CA ARG A 605 -23.29 -8.44 -4.16
C ARG A 605 -22.88 -6.96 -4.21
N ARG A 606 -23.56 -6.10 -3.44
CA ARG A 606 -23.37 -4.64 -3.39
C ARG A 606 -22.78 -4.22 -2.04
N PRO A 607 -21.99 -3.14 -1.96
CA PRO A 607 -21.37 -2.71 -0.71
C PRO A 607 -22.37 -2.18 0.31
N ALA A 608 -22.04 -2.33 1.59
CA ALA A 608 -22.77 -1.74 2.71
C ALA A 608 -21.83 -1.27 3.82
N VAL A 609 -22.33 -0.38 4.67
CA VAL A 609 -21.68 0.01 5.92
C VAL A 609 -22.65 -0.13 7.09
N LEU A 610 -22.23 -0.86 8.12
CA LEU A 610 -22.86 -0.88 9.44
C LEU A 610 -22.15 0.15 10.32
N HIS A 611 -22.87 1.20 10.70
CA HIS A 611 -22.43 2.16 11.70
C HIS A 611 -22.90 1.69 13.09
N LEU A 612 -22.01 0.97 13.79
CA LEU A 612 -22.21 0.45 15.14
C LEU A 612 -21.69 1.46 16.16
N ARG A 613 -22.59 2.09 16.91
CA ARG A 613 -22.20 3.00 18.00
C ARG A 613 -21.75 2.18 19.21
N THR A 614 -20.52 2.41 19.67
CA THR A 614 -19.88 1.76 20.82
C THR A 614 -19.62 2.79 21.92
N VAL A 615 -18.78 2.42 22.90
CA VAL A 615 -18.20 3.30 23.92
C VAL A 615 -16.71 2.97 24.08
N ARG A 616 -15.96 3.71 24.88
CA ARG A 616 -14.57 3.36 25.22
C ARG A 616 -14.35 3.43 26.72
N LEU A 617 -14.24 2.28 27.37
CA LEU A 617 -14.25 2.14 28.83
C LEU A 617 -12.86 2.27 29.47
N LEU A 618 -11.82 2.40 28.65
CA LEU A 618 -10.43 2.60 29.06
C LEU A 618 -9.74 3.59 28.11
N GLY A 619 -8.68 4.25 28.60
CA GLY A 619 -7.74 5.01 27.77
C GLY A 619 -7.24 4.23 26.55
N HIS A 620 -6.90 4.95 25.47
CA HIS A 620 -6.65 4.40 24.13
C HIS A 620 -5.66 3.22 24.14
N ALA A 621 -4.59 3.32 24.92
CA ALA A 621 -3.59 2.30 25.19
C ALA A 621 -3.31 2.20 26.71
N GLY A 622 -2.47 1.24 27.15
CA GLY A 622 -2.17 1.01 28.56
C GLY A 622 -1.58 2.21 29.31
N ALA A 623 -0.79 3.05 28.61
CA ALA A 623 -0.16 4.26 29.17
C ALA A 623 -0.92 5.56 28.87
N ASP A 624 -2.13 5.50 28.29
CA ASP A 624 -2.89 6.69 27.92
C ASP A 624 -3.60 7.34 29.12
N ALA A 625 -3.25 8.59 29.41
CA ALA A 625 -3.80 9.36 30.53
C ALA A 625 -5.13 10.04 30.14
N GLU A 626 -6.20 9.26 29.99
CA GLU A 626 -7.44 9.74 29.36
C GLU A 626 -8.10 10.95 30.05
N ARG A 627 -7.88 11.14 31.36
CA ARG A 627 -8.27 12.34 32.12
C ARG A 627 -7.66 13.65 31.61
N ALA A 628 -6.64 13.60 30.74
CA ALA A 628 -6.08 14.78 30.08
C ALA A 628 -6.99 15.34 28.97
N TYR A 629 -7.94 14.54 28.46
CA TYR A 629 -8.86 14.97 27.39
C TYR A 629 -10.33 14.54 27.61
N ARG A 630 -10.65 13.69 28.59
CA ARG A 630 -12.01 13.31 29.02
C ARG A 630 -12.29 13.79 30.45
N SER A 631 -13.51 14.27 30.68
CA SER A 631 -14.04 14.52 32.02
C SER A 631 -14.53 13.23 32.69
N THR A 632 -14.58 13.21 34.03
CA THR A 632 -15.17 12.10 34.81
C THR A 632 -16.63 11.85 34.43
N ALA A 633 -17.37 12.89 34.00
CA ALA A 633 -18.76 12.76 33.55
C ALA A 633 -18.89 12.02 32.22
N GLU A 634 -17.98 12.27 31.26
CA GLU A 634 -17.95 11.53 29.98
C GLU A 634 -17.55 10.07 30.18
N ILE A 635 -16.60 9.79 31.08
CA ILE A 635 -16.20 8.41 31.43
C ILE A 635 -17.37 7.66 32.09
N ALA A 636 -18.06 8.28 33.06
CA ALA A 636 -19.24 7.68 33.70
C ALA A 636 -20.43 7.49 32.74
N ALA A 637 -20.58 8.35 31.72
CA ALA A 637 -21.61 8.21 30.69
C ALA A 637 -21.34 7.03 29.74
N ASP A 638 -20.06 6.75 29.44
CA ASP A 638 -19.64 5.56 28.70
C ASP A 638 -19.82 4.29 29.54
N GLU A 639 -19.42 4.29 30.82
CA GLU A 639 -19.61 3.16 31.74
C GLU A 639 -21.10 2.82 31.94
N ALA A 640 -21.99 3.80 31.99
CA ALA A 640 -23.44 3.59 32.01
C ALA A 640 -23.99 2.91 30.74
N ARG A 641 -23.22 2.91 29.65
CA ARG A 641 -23.51 2.30 28.34
C ARG A 641 -22.59 1.11 28.00
N ASP A 642 -21.97 0.47 29.00
CA ASP A 642 -21.19 -0.76 28.80
C ASP A 642 -22.04 -1.85 28.09
N PRO A 643 -21.64 -2.34 26.89
CA PRO A 643 -22.42 -3.31 26.13
C PRO A 643 -22.51 -4.68 26.80
N VAL A 644 -21.57 -5.01 27.70
CA VAL A 644 -21.53 -6.27 28.43
C VAL A 644 -22.52 -6.23 29.59
N LEU A 645 -22.63 -5.10 30.30
CA LEU A 645 -23.70 -4.87 31.28
C LEU A 645 -25.08 -4.80 30.62
N ALA A 646 -25.20 -4.23 29.42
CA ALA A 646 -26.46 -4.22 28.66
C ALA A 646 -26.89 -5.65 28.27
N THR A 647 -25.94 -6.49 27.86
CA THR A 647 -26.18 -7.92 27.56
C THR A 647 -26.59 -8.69 28.83
N ALA A 648 -25.94 -8.44 29.97
CA ALA A 648 -26.30 -9.04 31.26
C ALA A 648 -27.72 -8.64 31.73
N ARG A 649 -28.08 -7.35 31.63
CA ARG A 649 -29.44 -6.87 31.95
C ARG A 649 -30.49 -7.59 31.11
N LEU A 650 -30.28 -7.73 29.81
CA LEU A 650 -31.22 -8.43 28.93
C LEU A 650 -31.35 -9.93 29.24
N LEU A 651 -30.27 -10.60 29.67
CA LEU A 651 -30.31 -11.99 30.14
C LEU A 651 -31.15 -12.15 31.42
N VAL A 652 -31.06 -11.19 32.33
CA VAL A 652 -31.86 -11.13 33.56
C VAL A 652 -33.33 -10.79 33.27
N GLU A 653 -33.60 -9.75 32.48
CA GLU A 653 -34.96 -9.33 32.08
C GLU A 653 -35.72 -10.43 31.32
N ALA A 654 -35.01 -11.23 30.52
CA ALA A 654 -35.57 -12.39 29.84
C ALA A 654 -35.76 -13.62 30.75
N GLY A 655 -35.23 -13.61 31.97
CA GLY A 655 -35.30 -14.73 32.91
C GLY A 655 -34.37 -15.89 32.60
N VAL A 656 -33.29 -15.64 31.85
CA VAL A 656 -32.31 -16.67 31.46
C VAL A 656 -31.33 -16.94 32.60
N ALA A 657 -30.80 -15.89 33.22
CA ALA A 657 -29.81 -15.95 34.31
C ALA A 657 -30.12 -14.94 35.43
N THR A 658 -29.45 -15.04 36.58
CA THR A 658 -29.42 -14.00 37.64
C THR A 658 -28.14 -13.18 37.57
N GLY A 659 -28.11 -12.04 38.28
CA GLY A 659 -26.87 -11.26 38.47
C GLY A 659 -25.75 -12.08 39.13
N GLU A 660 -26.09 -12.95 40.10
CA GLU A 660 -25.15 -13.85 40.77
C GLU A 660 -24.56 -14.90 39.80
N GLU A 661 -25.39 -15.54 38.96
CA GLU A 661 -24.93 -16.51 37.97
C GLU A 661 -24.02 -15.88 36.90
N LEU A 662 -24.37 -14.67 36.44
CA LEU A 662 -23.56 -13.94 35.45
C LEU A 662 -22.25 -13.43 36.07
N LEU A 663 -22.25 -13.03 37.34
CA LEU A 663 -21.03 -12.69 38.08
C LEU A 663 -20.13 -13.92 38.29
N ALA A 664 -20.71 -15.08 38.62
CA ALA A 664 -19.97 -16.33 38.71
C ALA A 664 -19.33 -16.74 37.37
N ARG A 665 -20.05 -16.62 36.24
CA ARG A 665 -19.48 -16.79 34.90
C ARG A 665 -18.40 -15.76 34.58
N TYR A 666 -18.58 -14.51 34.99
CA TYR A 666 -17.58 -13.45 34.80
C TYR A 666 -16.26 -13.77 35.53
N ASP A 667 -16.34 -14.23 36.78
CA ASP A 667 -15.18 -14.66 37.55
C ASP A 667 -14.56 -15.96 37.02
N GLU A 668 -15.35 -16.95 36.60
CA GLU A 668 -14.83 -18.17 35.97
C GLU A 668 -14.02 -17.83 34.71
N ARG A 669 -14.57 -17.03 33.79
CA ARG A 669 -13.87 -16.58 32.57
C ARG A 669 -12.63 -15.75 32.94
N GLY A 670 -12.72 -14.91 33.97
CA GLY A 670 -11.58 -14.19 34.54
C GLY A 670 -10.45 -15.12 34.97
N TRP A 671 -10.75 -16.15 35.77
CA TRP A 671 -9.78 -17.16 36.21
C TRP A 671 -9.21 -17.99 35.05
N GLN A 672 -10.01 -18.32 34.03
CA GLN A 672 -9.55 -19.06 32.85
C GLN A 672 -8.60 -18.23 31.97
N VAL A 673 -8.96 -16.97 31.66
CA VAL A 673 -8.08 -16.05 30.91
C VAL A 673 -6.82 -15.72 31.74
N ARG A 674 -6.97 -15.50 33.04
CA ARG A 674 -5.87 -15.31 34.00
C ARG A 674 -4.85 -16.45 33.95
N ARG A 675 -5.32 -17.69 34.13
CA ARG A 675 -4.49 -18.89 34.09
C ARG A 675 -3.83 -19.06 32.72
N THR A 676 -4.58 -18.82 31.65
CA THR A 676 -4.04 -18.89 30.28
C THR A 676 -2.93 -17.85 30.07
N ALA A 677 -3.05 -16.66 30.66
CA ALA A 677 -2.04 -15.61 30.60
C ALA A 677 -0.76 -16.00 31.36
N GLU A 678 -0.87 -16.76 32.45
CA GLU A 678 0.28 -17.35 33.15
C GLU A 678 0.91 -18.49 32.32
N GLU A 679 0.10 -19.39 31.73
CA GLU A 679 0.56 -20.52 30.91
C GLU A 679 1.36 -20.09 29.66
N VAL A 680 1.06 -18.94 29.03
CA VAL A 680 1.76 -18.48 27.82
C VAL A 680 3.07 -17.72 28.09
N LEU A 681 3.37 -17.35 29.35
CA LEU A 681 4.61 -16.65 29.70
C LEU A 681 5.84 -17.52 29.37
N ASP A 682 5.80 -18.79 29.77
CA ASP A 682 6.90 -19.75 29.57
C ASP A 682 7.04 -20.25 28.11
N GLU A 683 6.11 -19.88 27.20
CA GLU A 683 6.21 -20.30 25.79
C GLU A 683 7.38 -19.62 25.05
N PRO A 684 8.07 -20.33 24.13
CA PRO A 684 9.29 -19.83 23.50
C PRO A 684 9.07 -18.53 22.69
N LYS A 685 10.01 -17.60 22.80
CA LYS A 685 10.07 -16.34 22.04
C LYS A 685 11.10 -16.44 20.90
N LEU A 686 11.07 -15.52 19.93
CA LEU A 686 12.06 -15.49 18.83
C LEU A 686 13.45 -15.10 19.35
N SER A 687 14.47 -15.94 19.11
CA SER A 687 15.82 -15.77 19.68
C SER A 687 16.94 -15.50 18.68
N ALA A 688 16.72 -15.68 17.37
CA ALA A 688 17.74 -15.40 16.35
C ALA A 688 17.21 -14.50 15.21
N PRO A 689 18.05 -13.62 14.61
CA PRO A 689 17.64 -12.79 13.48
C PRO A 689 17.14 -13.58 12.27
N ALA A 690 17.66 -14.79 12.04
CA ALA A 690 17.24 -15.67 10.96
C ALA A 690 15.75 -16.03 11.05
N ASP A 691 15.26 -16.33 12.26
CA ASP A 691 13.86 -16.69 12.49
C ASP A 691 12.94 -15.48 12.24
N VAL A 692 13.36 -14.29 12.69
CA VAL A 692 12.63 -13.03 12.50
C VAL A 692 12.43 -12.75 11.02
N VAL A 693 13.48 -12.81 10.21
CA VAL A 693 13.43 -12.43 8.78
C VAL A 693 12.86 -13.49 7.84
N ALA A 694 12.77 -14.76 8.25
CA ALA A 694 12.41 -15.87 7.37
C ALA A 694 11.14 -15.65 6.51
N PRO A 695 10.03 -15.05 7.00
CA PRO A 695 8.83 -14.85 6.18
C PRO A 695 8.94 -13.74 5.13
N LEU A 696 9.88 -12.79 5.28
CA LEU A 696 10.03 -11.63 4.39
C LEU A 696 10.62 -11.99 3.02
N SER A 697 11.42 -13.05 2.93
CA SER A 697 12.05 -13.44 1.66
C SER A 697 12.36 -14.94 1.63
N PRO A 698 11.33 -15.80 1.51
CA PRO A 698 11.49 -17.26 1.53
C PRO A 698 12.24 -17.83 0.30
N ARG A 699 12.51 -16.98 -0.72
CA ARG A 699 13.32 -17.18 -1.94
C ARG A 699 13.78 -18.63 -2.18
N ARG A 700 12.99 -19.37 -2.96
CA ARG A 700 13.32 -20.73 -3.44
C ARG A 700 13.70 -20.69 -4.93
N PRO A 701 14.88 -20.15 -5.32
CA PRO A 701 15.24 -19.89 -6.71
C PRO A 701 15.20 -21.15 -7.59
N LYS A 702 15.47 -22.34 -7.03
CA LYS A 702 15.29 -23.61 -7.75
C LYS A 702 13.83 -23.89 -8.12
N ARG A 703 12.87 -23.64 -7.22
CA ARG A 703 11.42 -23.79 -7.49
C ARG A 703 10.94 -22.72 -8.50
N VAL A 704 11.43 -21.48 -8.40
CA VAL A 704 11.16 -20.40 -9.36
C VAL A 704 11.67 -20.76 -10.77
N ALA A 705 12.92 -21.19 -10.90
CA ALA A 705 13.48 -21.63 -12.18
C ALA A 705 12.75 -22.85 -12.76
N THR A 706 12.34 -23.81 -11.92
CA THR A 706 11.51 -24.95 -12.34
C THR A 706 10.14 -24.50 -12.85
N THR A 707 9.52 -23.50 -12.22
CA THR A 707 8.23 -22.94 -12.66
C THR A 707 8.35 -22.22 -14.01
N VAL A 708 9.45 -21.52 -14.26
CA VAL A 708 9.76 -20.93 -15.58
C VAL A 708 9.97 -22.02 -16.64
N ALA A 709 10.70 -23.10 -16.32
CA ALA A 709 10.87 -24.24 -17.22
C ALA A 709 9.55 -24.97 -17.52
N GLN A 710 8.67 -25.16 -16.53
CA GLN A 710 7.35 -25.76 -16.74
C GLN A 710 6.43 -24.88 -17.60
N ALA A 711 6.53 -23.55 -17.50
CA ALA A 711 5.82 -22.64 -18.40
C ALA A 711 6.38 -22.71 -19.83
N ALA A 712 7.70 -22.87 -19.97
CA ALA A 712 8.39 -23.06 -21.24
C ALA A 712 7.96 -24.37 -21.94
N GLU A 713 7.97 -25.49 -21.22
CA GLU A 713 7.52 -26.81 -21.68
C GLU A 713 6.05 -26.78 -22.16
N ARG A 714 5.17 -26.10 -21.41
CA ARG A 714 3.77 -25.93 -21.82
C ARG A 714 3.63 -25.09 -23.08
N ALA A 715 4.28 -23.93 -23.14
CA ALA A 715 4.25 -23.02 -24.29
C ALA A 715 4.89 -23.59 -25.57
N ALA A 716 5.81 -24.57 -25.43
CA ALA A 716 6.39 -25.34 -26.52
C ALA A 716 5.54 -26.56 -26.94
N GLY A 717 4.74 -27.10 -26.03
CA GLY A 717 3.98 -28.35 -26.20
C GLY A 717 2.46 -28.13 -26.20
N PRO A 718 1.74 -28.53 -25.13
CA PRO A 718 0.27 -28.53 -25.10
C PRO A 718 -0.37 -27.17 -25.40
N ASP A 719 0.21 -26.08 -24.89
CA ASP A 719 -0.37 -24.73 -24.97
C ASP A 719 0.07 -24.01 -26.28
N ALA A 720 0.92 -24.64 -27.10
CA ALA A 720 1.53 -24.01 -28.27
C ALA A 720 0.51 -23.55 -29.32
N ALA A 721 -0.58 -24.31 -29.53
CA ALA A 721 -1.64 -23.95 -30.47
C ALA A 721 -2.41 -22.69 -30.00
N ASP A 722 -2.80 -22.66 -28.72
CA ASP A 722 -3.49 -21.53 -28.10
C ASP A 722 -2.58 -20.29 -28.04
N ARG A 723 -1.28 -20.48 -27.81
CA ARG A 723 -0.27 -19.42 -27.89
C ARG A 723 -0.17 -18.83 -29.29
N VAL A 724 -0.08 -19.65 -30.34
CA VAL A 724 -0.10 -19.19 -31.74
C VAL A 724 -1.40 -18.43 -32.04
N ALA A 725 -2.54 -18.91 -31.57
CA ALA A 725 -3.83 -18.23 -31.73
C ALA A 725 -3.89 -16.86 -31.01
N ALA A 726 -3.41 -16.76 -29.76
CA ALA A 726 -3.38 -15.52 -28.98
C ALA A 726 -2.47 -14.43 -29.59
N PHE A 727 -1.43 -14.84 -30.32
CA PHE A 727 -0.59 -13.94 -31.12
C PHE A 727 -1.07 -13.76 -32.58
N GLY A 728 -2.31 -14.16 -32.91
CA GLY A 728 -2.91 -13.92 -34.22
C GLY A 728 -2.23 -14.69 -35.36
N GLY A 729 -1.68 -15.87 -35.06
CA GLY A 729 -0.95 -16.71 -36.02
C GLY A 729 0.54 -16.38 -36.16
N LYS A 730 1.06 -15.32 -35.51
CA LYS A 730 2.47 -14.94 -35.58
C LYS A 730 3.08 -14.69 -34.19
N PRO A 731 3.64 -15.72 -33.52
CA PRO A 731 4.36 -15.59 -32.25
C PRO A 731 5.47 -14.52 -32.26
N PRO A 732 5.78 -13.92 -31.09
CA PRO A 732 6.74 -12.81 -30.98
C PRO A 732 8.16 -13.16 -31.44
N GLU A 733 8.62 -14.40 -31.26
CA GLU A 733 9.90 -14.89 -31.79
C GLU A 733 9.99 -14.79 -33.33
N LEU A 734 8.86 -14.99 -34.04
CA LEU A 734 8.78 -14.86 -35.50
C LEU A 734 8.49 -13.41 -35.95
N ALA A 735 8.17 -12.50 -35.02
CA ALA A 735 7.80 -11.13 -35.35
C ALA A 735 8.96 -10.33 -35.97
N GLY A 736 10.20 -10.67 -35.62
CA GLY A 736 11.42 -9.90 -35.87
C GLY A 736 11.88 -9.15 -34.61
N PRO A 737 13.00 -8.39 -34.67
CA PRO A 737 13.52 -7.67 -33.51
C PRO A 737 12.53 -6.66 -32.92
N LEU A 738 12.29 -6.76 -31.61
CA LEU A 738 11.28 -6.03 -30.84
C LEU A 738 11.89 -4.86 -30.06
N THR A 739 11.07 -3.84 -29.77
CA THR A 739 11.38 -2.82 -28.74
C THR A 739 11.07 -3.34 -27.33
N LEU A 740 11.53 -2.61 -26.30
CA LEU A 740 11.30 -2.97 -24.90
C LEU A 740 9.80 -3.11 -24.57
N ALA A 741 8.96 -2.16 -24.99
CA ALA A 741 7.51 -2.22 -24.78
C ALA A 741 6.85 -3.42 -25.49
N GLN A 742 7.34 -3.77 -26.69
CA GLN A 742 6.83 -4.93 -27.43
C GLN A 742 7.19 -6.25 -26.74
N SER A 743 8.41 -6.37 -26.20
CA SER A 743 8.84 -7.53 -25.42
C SER A 743 8.06 -7.67 -24.10
N ILE A 744 7.73 -6.56 -23.44
CA ILE A 744 6.88 -6.57 -22.23
C ILE A 744 5.44 -6.97 -22.59
N ASN A 745 4.87 -6.46 -23.68
CA ASN A 745 3.54 -6.88 -24.18
C ASN A 745 3.47 -8.39 -24.43
N ALA A 746 4.49 -8.93 -25.10
CA ALA A 746 4.60 -10.35 -25.41
C ALA A 746 4.77 -11.20 -24.15
N ALA A 747 5.60 -10.76 -23.20
CA ALA A 747 5.81 -11.47 -21.93
C ALA A 747 4.58 -11.45 -21.02
N LEU A 748 3.79 -10.36 -21.04
CA LEU A 748 2.48 -10.31 -20.40
C LEU A 748 1.49 -11.28 -21.07
N ALA A 749 1.47 -11.37 -22.40
CA ALA A 749 0.59 -12.31 -23.11
C ALA A 749 0.98 -13.78 -22.83
N ASP A 750 2.28 -14.12 -22.89
CA ASP A 750 2.79 -15.44 -22.47
C ASP A 750 2.44 -15.75 -21.00
N GLY A 751 2.54 -14.75 -20.12
CA GLY A 751 2.14 -14.87 -18.71
C GLY A 751 0.64 -15.09 -18.53
N MET A 752 -0.21 -14.41 -19.30
CA MET A 752 -1.66 -14.56 -19.22
C MET A 752 -2.17 -15.91 -19.75
N LEU A 753 -1.43 -16.54 -20.67
CA LEU A 753 -1.61 -17.94 -21.05
C LEU A 753 -1.11 -18.88 -19.93
N SER A 754 0.15 -18.71 -19.51
CA SER A 754 0.84 -19.57 -18.54
C SER A 754 0.16 -19.62 -17.16
N TYR A 755 -0.52 -18.53 -16.77
CA TYR A 755 -1.19 -18.33 -15.50
C TYR A 755 -2.63 -17.83 -15.75
N PRO A 756 -3.65 -18.71 -15.82
CA PRO A 756 -5.04 -18.34 -16.06
C PRO A 756 -5.62 -17.35 -15.04
N GLN A 757 -5.09 -17.34 -13.82
CA GLN A 757 -5.45 -16.44 -12.73
C GLN A 757 -4.80 -15.05 -12.79
N LEU A 758 -3.95 -14.78 -13.80
CA LEU A 758 -3.30 -13.47 -13.97
C LEU A 758 -4.31 -12.42 -14.46
N ALA A 759 -4.32 -11.25 -13.82
CA ALA A 759 -5.08 -10.07 -14.27
C ALA A 759 -4.19 -8.82 -14.31
N VAL A 760 -4.27 -8.05 -15.41
CA VAL A 760 -3.48 -6.83 -15.65
C VAL A 760 -4.42 -5.62 -15.62
N PHE A 761 -4.19 -4.63 -14.75
CA PHE A 761 -5.13 -3.53 -14.57
C PHE A 761 -4.46 -2.27 -14.04
N GLY A 762 -5.14 -1.13 -14.16
CA GLY A 762 -4.63 0.18 -13.78
C GLY A 762 -5.27 1.26 -14.67
N GLU A 763 -4.71 2.46 -14.66
CA GLU A 763 -5.23 3.59 -15.42
C GLU A 763 -4.86 3.46 -16.91
N ASP A 764 -5.85 3.60 -17.81
CA ASP A 764 -5.70 3.41 -19.28
C ASP A 764 -5.19 2.02 -19.75
N VAL A 765 -4.93 1.09 -18.83
CA VAL A 765 -4.25 -0.20 -19.08
C VAL A 765 -4.95 -1.08 -20.11
N ALA A 766 -6.27 -1.00 -20.27
CA ALA A 766 -7.01 -2.01 -21.02
C ALA A 766 -7.46 -1.53 -22.40
N ALA A 767 -8.13 -0.38 -22.52
CA ALA A 767 -8.61 0.12 -23.82
C ALA A 767 -7.52 0.83 -24.63
N LYS A 768 -6.71 1.67 -23.96
CA LYS A 768 -5.62 2.45 -24.58
C LYS A 768 -4.30 1.65 -24.59
N GLY A 769 -4.11 0.77 -23.60
CA GLY A 769 -2.93 -0.08 -23.47
C GLY A 769 -1.85 0.51 -22.56
N GLY A 770 -2.26 1.24 -21.51
CA GLY A 770 -1.39 2.08 -20.69
C GLY A 770 -0.99 3.35 -21.44
N VAL A 771 -0.37 4.32 -20.76
CA VAL A 771 -0.02 5.61 -21.39
C VAL A 771 0.90 5.45 -22.61
N TYR A 772 1.78 4.44 -22.57
CA TYR A 772 2.80 4.18 -23.59
C TYR A 772 2.46 3.03 -24.55
N GLY A 773 1.26 2.46 -24.47
CA GLY A 773 0.81 1.37 -25.35
C GLY A 773 1.40 -0.01 -25.02
N VAL A 774 2.05 -0.18 -23.86
CA VAL A 774 2.72 -1.43 -23.44
C VAL A 774 1.75 -2.60 -23.32
N THR A 775 0.52 -2.38 -22.85
CA THR A 775 -0.51 -3.42 -22.70
C THR A 775 -1.52 -3.46 -23.85
N LYS A 776 -1.24 -2.75 -24.96
CA LYS A 776 -2.14 -2.66 -26.12
C LYS A 776 -2.52 -4.04 -26.67
N GLY A 777 -3.82 -4.23 -26.92
CA GLY A 777 -4.38 -5.49 -27.44
C GLY A 777 -4.54 -6.62 -26.43
N LEU A 778 -4.03 -6.50 -25.18
CA LEU A 778 -4.22 -7.56 -24.17
C LEU A 778 -5.69 -7.71 -23.77
N ARG A 779 -6.47 -6.62 -23.71
CA ARG A 779 -7.93 -6.66 -23.47
C ARG A 779 -8.68 -7.39 -24.57
N ASP A 780 -8.26 -7.26 -25.82
CA ASP A 780 -8.92 -7.92 -26.95
C ASP A 780 -8.60 -9.43 -26.99
N ARG A 781 -7.38 -9.81 -26.57
CA ARG A 781 -6.93 -11.21 -26.44
C ARG A 781 -7.54 -11.94 -25.24
N PHE A 782 -7.63 -11.29 -24.07
CA PHE A 782 -7.92 -11.96 -22.78
C PHE A 782 -9.19 -11.46 -22.06
N GLY A 783 -9.89 -10.47 -22.63
CA GLY A 783 -11.18 -9.96 -22.18
C GLY A 783 -11.15 -9.04 -20.95
N ALA A 784 -12.21 -8.24 -20.81
CA ALA A 784 -12.38 -7.26 -19.71
C ALA A 784 -12.45 -7.89 -18.30
N ALA A 785 -12.63 -9.20 -18.19
CA ALA A 785 -12.55 -9.93 -16.93
C ALA A 785 -11.11 -9.99 -16.38
N ARG A 786 -10.10 -10.00 -17.27
CA ARG A 786 -8.67 -10.14 -16.94
C ARG A 786 -7.81 -8.92 -17.27
N VAL A 787 -8.25 -8.05 -18.21
CA VAL A 787 -7.58 -6.77 -18.49
C VAL A 787 -8.59 -5.63 -18.42
N PHE A 788 -8.46 -4.75 -17.43
CA PHE A 788 -9.46 -3.70 -17.17
C PHE A 788 -8.85 -2.40 -16.66
N ASP A 789 -9.51 -1.30 -17.01
CA ASP A 789 -9.16 0.05 -16.55
C ASP A 789 -9.71 0.25 -15.12
N THR A 790 -8.96 0.95 -14.25
CA THR A 790 -9.40 1.31 -12.89
C THR A 790 -9.97 2.74 -12.84
N LEU A 791 -10.46 3.15 -11.66
CA LEU A 791 -10.51 4.58 -11.33
C LEU A 791 -9.10 5.19 -11.24
N LEU A 792 -9.03 6.51 -11.25
CA LEU A 792 -7.82 7.31 -11.06
C LEU A 792 -7.57 7.51 -9.56
N ASP A 793 -6.78 6.60 -8.96
CA ASP A 793 -6.40 6.55 -7.54
C ASP A 793 -5.43 5.38 -7.30
N GLU A 794 -4.14 5.69 -7.09
CA GLU A 794 -3.09 4.68 -6.88
C GLU A 794 -3.33 3.82 -5.63
N THR A 795 -3.97 4.37 -4.59
CA THR A 795 -4.29 3.63 -3.35
C THR A 795 -5.30 2.53 -3.63
N SER A 796 -6.30 2.82 -4.47
CA SER A 796 -7.26 1.81 -4.92
C SER A 796 -6.65 0.83 -5.92
N VAL A 797 -5.77 1.26 -6.84
CA VAL A 797 -5.07 0.32 -7.74
C VAL A 797 -4.33 -0.75 -6.93
N LEU A 798 -3.55 -0.35 -5.92
CA LEU A 798 -2.84 -1.30 -5.06
C LEU A 798 -3.78 -2.08 -4.14
N GLY A 799 -4.83 -1.45 -3.60
CA GLY A 799 -5.89 -2.12 -2.83
C GLY A 799 -6.58 -3.25 -3.59
N LEU A 800 -6.89 -3.05 -4.87
CA LEU A 800 -7.43 -4.10 -5.75
C LEU A 800 -6.43 -5.26 -5.92
N GLY A 801 -5.14 -4.96 -6.08
CA GLY A 801 -4.07 -5.97 -6.12
C GLY A 801 -3.93 -6.75 -4.82
N LEU A 802 -3.91 -6.06 -3.67
CA LEU A 802 -3.85 -6.68 -2.35
C LEU A 802 -5.00 -7.68 -2.15
N GLY A 803 -6.23 -7.28 -2.45
CA GLY A 803 -7.38 -8.15 -2.32
C GLY A 803 -7.42 -9.31 -3.31
N ALA A 804 -6.97 -9.08 -4.56
CA ALA A 804 -6.90 -10.12 -5.59
C ALA A 804 -5.86 -11.21 -5.26
N GLY A 805 -4.69 -10.84 -4.73
CA GLY A 805 -3.66 -11.79 -4.32
C GLY A 805 -4.14 -12.71 -3.18
N LEU A 806 -4.89 -12.18 -2.20
CA LEU A 806 -5.51 -12.99 -1.14
C LEU A 806 -6.58 -13.95 -1.67
N ALA A 807 -7.27 -13.59 -2.76
CA ALA A 807 -8.26 -14.45 -3.42
C ALA A 807 -7.66 -15.56 -4.30
N GLY A 808 -6.33 -15.67 -4.37
CA GLY A 808 -5.63 -16.65 -5.22
C GLY A 808 -5.41 -16.20 -6.67
N MET A 809 -5.67 -14.93 -7.01
CA MET A 809 -5.32 -14.37 -8.31
C MET A 809 -3.84 -13.98 -8.39
N LEU A 810 -3.33 -13.76 -9.61
CA LEU A 810 -2.00 -13.17 -9.85
C LEU A 810 -2.15 -11.73 -10.40
N PRO A 811 -2.34 -10.73 -9.54
CA PRO A 811 -2.49 -9.34 -9.95
C PRO A 811 -1.18 -8.74 -10.50
N VAL A 812 -1.31 -8.03 -11.61
CA VAL A 812 -0.26 -7.22 -12.25
C VAL A 812 -0.80 -5.78 -12.40
N PRO A 813 -0.85 -5.00 -11.30
CA PRO A 813 -1.31 -3.61 -11.36
C PRO A 813 -0.26 -2.71 -12.05
N GLU A 814 -0.67 -1.78 -12.90
CA GLU A 814 0.16 -0.66 -13.38
C GLU A 814 -0.16 0.61 -12.57
N ILE A 815 0.85 1.18 -11.93
CA ILE A 815 0.80 2.57 -11.44
C ILE A 815 1.35 3.45 -12.55
N GLN A 816 0.61 4.49 -12.95
CA GLN A 816 0.85 5.21 -14.21
C GLN A 816 2.27 5.79 -14.34
N TYR A 817 2.84 6.26 -13.23
CA TYR A 817 4.21 6.79 -13.14
C TYR A 817 4.84 6.52 -11.78
N LEU A 818 6.17 6.35 -11.73
CA LEU A 818 6.94 6.29 -10.47
C LEU A 818 6.69 7.51 -9.57
N ALA A 819 6.50 8.70 -10.15
CA ALA A 819 6.21 9.91 -9.40
C ALA A 819 4.85 9.88 -8.66
N TYR A 820 3.92 9.02 -9.08
CA TYR A 820 2.60 8.87 -8.43
C TYR A 820 2.55 7.67 -7.48
N LEU A 821 3.52 6.75 -7.55
CA LEU A 821 3.65 5.67 -6.56
C LEU A 821 3.75 6.21 -5.12
N HIS A 822 4.42 7.35 -4.94
CA HIS A 822 4.55 8.05 -3.66
C HIS A 822 3.19 8.46 -3.03
N ASN A 823 2.09 8.48 -3.80
CA ASN A 823 0.73 8.69 -3.27
C ASN A 823 0.21 7.48 -2.47
N ALA A 824 0.72 6.28 -2.75
CA ALA A 824 0.15 5.00 -2.33
C ALA A 824 1.21 3.99 -1.82
N GLU A 825 2.45 4.42 -1.60
CA GLU A 825 3.57 3.58 -1.18
C GLU A 825 3.31 2.75 0.08
N ASP A 826 2.47 3.23 1.00
CA ASP A 826 2.00 2.50 2.17
C ASP A 826 1.26 1.20 1.82
N GLN A 827 0.54 1.13 0.70
CA GLN A 827 -0.09 -0.11 0.27
C GLN A 827 0.94 -1.18 -0.14
N LEU A 828 2.18 -0.80 -0.50
CA LEU A 828 3.29 -1.74 -0.67
C LEU A 828 4.04 -2.00 0.65
N ARG A 829 4.41 -0.93 1.35
CA ARG A 829 5.27 -0.95 2.54
C ARG A 829 4.55 -1.41 3.80
N GLY A 830 3.38 -0.83 4.07
CA GLY A 830 2.52 -1.10 5.22
C GLY A 830 1.70 -2.37 5.04
N GLU A 831 1.18 -2.66 3.83
CA GLU A 831 0.23 -3.77 3.61
C GLU A 831 0.77 -4.95 2.78
N ALA A 832 1.43 -4.74 1.62
CA ALA A 832 1.79 -5.86 0.72
C ALA A 832 2.95 -6.71 1.26
N ALA A 833 4.10 -6.10 1.52
CA ALA A 833 5.33 -6.82 1.90
C ALA A 833 5.27 -7.37 3.33
N THR A 834 4.56 -6.68 4.21
CA THR A 834 4.34 -7.05 5.63
C THR A 834 3.45 -8.25 5.83
N MET A 835 2.54 -8.58 4.90
CA MET A 835 1.56 -9.65 5.09
C MET A 835 2.21 -10.98 5.45
N GLN A 836 3.32 -11.35 4.82
CA GLN A 836 4.01 -12.61 5.15
C GLN A 836 4.66 -12.57 6.54
N PHE A 837 5.15 -11.40 6.97
CA PHE A 837 5.73 -11.20 8.30
C PHE A 837 4.68 -11.28 9.43
N PHE A 838 3.48 -10.74 9.20
CA PHE A 838 2.36 -10.80 10.14
C PHE A 838 1.47 -12.05 10.01
N SER A 839 1.81 -13.00 9.14
CA SER A 839 1.07 -14.27 8.97
C SER A 839 1.96 -15.52 8.87
N GLN A 840 3.27 -15.41 9.10
CA GLN A 840 4.28 -16.43 8.77
C GLN A 840 4.19 -16.97 7.32
N GLY A 841 3.62 -16.19 6.40
CA GLY A 841 3.35 -16.62 5.02
C GLY A 841 2.16 -17.58 4.89
N ALA A 842 1.28 -17.68 5.89
CA ALA A 842 -0.01 -18.35 5.79
C ALA A 842 -1.01 -17.54 4.95
N PHE A 843 -0.92 -16.21 5.01
CA PHE A 843 -1.50 -15.29 4.01
C PHE A 843 -0.37 -14.63 3.20
N ARG A 844 -0.64 -14.29 1.94
CA ARG A 844 0.34 -13.71 1.02
C ARG A 844 -0.32 -12.70 0.09
N ASN A 845 0.46 -11.76 -0.44
CA ASN A 845 0.01 -10.79 -1.43
C ASN A 845 0.86 -10.88 -2.72
N PRO A 846 0.84 -12.02 -3.43
CA PRO A 846 1.62 -12.20 -4.66
C PRO A 846 1.21 -11.15 -5.70
N MET A 847 2.16 -10.37 -6.21
CA MET A 847 1.87 -9.36 -7.24
C MET A 847 3.13 -8.94 -8.00
N VAL A 848 2.95 -8.47 -9.23
CA VAL A 848 3.98 -7.77 -10.01
C VAL A 848 3.48 -6.38 -10.37
N VAL A 849 3.81 -5.38 -9.54
CA VAL A 849 3.44 -3.98 -9.75
C VAL A 849 4.30 -3.42 -10.87
N ARG A 850 3.70 -3.04 -11.98
CA ARG A 850 4.35 -2.36 -13.10
C ARG A 850 4.37 -0.86 -12.85
N VAL A 851 5.53 -0.24 -13.02
CA VAL A 851 5.74 1.19 -12.73
C VAL A 851 6.58 1.80 -13.85
N PRO A 852 5.99 2.50 -14.83
CA PRO A 852 6.74 3.32 -15.77
C PRO A 852 7.50 4.42 -15.00
N GLY A 853 8.80 4.57 -15.20
CA GLY A 853 9.57 5.58 -14.49
C GLY A 853 11.00 5.78 -15.00
N LEU A 854 11.83 6.34 -14.12
CA LEU A 854 13.18 6.83 -14.44
C LEU A 854 13.15 8.02 -15.42
N ALA A 855 14.32 8.60 -15.72
CA ALA A 855 14.38 9.82 -16.53
C ALA A 855 13.96 9.53 -17.98
N TYR A 856 12.97 10.27 -18.50
CA TYR A 856 12.25 9.90 -19.71
C TYR A 856 12.47 10.85 -20.90
N GLN A 857 12.24 12.15 -20.71
CA GLN A 857 12.04 13.12 -21.78
C GLN A 857 12.68 14.47 -21.48
N GLU A 858 13.68 14.83 -22.29
CA GLU A 858 14.28 16.17 -22.30
C GLU A 858 13.33 17.30 -22.76
N GLY A 859 12.09 16.96 -23.15
CA GLY A 859 11.13 17.89 -23.76
C GLY A 859 9.72 17.92 -23.15
N PHE A 860 9.39 17.07 -22.17
CA PHE A 860 8.02 16.98 -21.65
C PHE A 860 7.95 16.53 -20.18
N GLY A 861 6.86 16.93 -19.50
CA GLY A 861 6.40 16.39 -18.22
C GLY A 861 7.19 16.77 -16.95
N GLY A 862 8.49 17.05 -17.06
CA GLY A 862 9.33 17.46 -15.92
C GLY A 862 9.32 16.43 -14.79
N HIS A 863 9.56 16.86 -13.55
CA HIS A 863 9.68 15.97 -12.38
C HIS A 863 8.62 14.87 -12.30
N PHE A 864 7.32 15.21 -12.45
CA PHE A 864 6.22 14.25 -12.30
C PHE A 864 6.13 13.18 -13.42
N HIS A 865 6.96 13.27 -14.47
CA HIS A 865 7.04 12.30 -15.56
C HIS A 865 8.47 11.80 -15.81
N ASN A 866 9.42 12.23 -14.97
CA ASN A 866 10.85 11.94 -15.08
C ASN A 866 11.47 11.62 -13.71
N ASP A 867 10.66 11.26 -12.71
CA ASP A 867 11.17 10.99 -11.38
C ASP A 867 12.05 9.73 -11.35
N ASN A 868 13.09 9.81 -10.54
CA ASN A 868 14.11 8.81 -10.34
C ASN A 868 14.31 8.48 -8.85
N SER A 869 13.30 8.77 -8.00
CA SER A 869 13.32 8.45 -6.57
C SER A 869 12.94 6.99 -6.32
N VAL A 870 13.93 6.09 -6.41
CA VAL A 870 13.76 4.64 -6.13
C VAL A 870 14.05 4.28 -4.68
N ALA A 871 14.31 5.26 -3.81
CA ALA A 871 14.70 5.02 -2.41
C ALA A 871 13.58 4.33 -1.61
N VAL A 872 12.33 4.78 -1.75
CA VAL A 872 11.15 4.18 -1.11
C VAL A 872 11.03 2.68 -1.40
N LEU A 873 11.26 2.27 -2.65
CA LEU A 873 11.22 0.86 -3.06
C LEU A 873 12.32 0.02 -2.43
N ARG A 874 13.45 0.64 -2.05
CA ARG A 874 14.62 -0.04 -1.49
C ARG A 874 14.61 -0.08 0.05
N ASP A 875 13.78 0.73 0.71
CA ASP A 875 13.50 0.65 2.16
C ASP A 875 12.70 -0.61 2.51
N VAL A 876 11.74 -1.02 1.66
CA VAL A 876 10.78 -2.09 1.95
C VAL A 876 11.48 -3.46 2.06
N PRO A 877 11.51 -4.09 3.25
CA PRO A 877 12.14 -5.40 3.42
C PRO A 877 11.43 -6.49 2.61
N GLY A 878 12.21 -7.36 1.97
CA GLY A 878 11.68 -8.50 1.21
C GLY A 878 11.23 -8.18 -0.22
N LEU A 879 10.94 -6.92 -0.54
CA LEU A 879 10.51 -6.46 -1.87
C LEU A 879 11.54 -6.81 -2.95
N VAL A 880 11.06 -7.22 -4.12
CA VAL A 880 11.90 -7.39 -5.32
C VAL A 880 11.69 -6.21 -6.25
N VAL A 881 12.76 -5.57 -6.71
CA VAL A 881 12.72 -4.44 -7.64
C VAL A 881 13.55 -4.79 -8.86
N ALA A 882 12.87 -5.04 -9.98
CA ALA A 882 13.46 -5.33 -11.29
C ALA A 882 13.42 -4.10 -12.20
N VAL A 883 14.47 -3.90 -13.01
CA VAL A 883 14.58 -2.82 -14.00
C VAL A 883 15.08 -3.42 -15.33
N PRO A 884 14.20 -3.66 -16.32
CA PRO A 884 14.62 -4.15 -17.63
C PRO A 884 15.20 -3.02 -18.48
N ALA A 885 16.43 -3.18 -18.98
CA ALA A 885 17.01 -2.21 -19.93
C ALA A 885 16.84 -2.62 -21.40
N ARG A 886 17.11 -3.88 -21.75
CA ARG A 886 17.05 -4.37 -23.13
C ARG A 886 15.77 -5.17 -23.44
N PRO A 887 15.28 -5.19 -24.70
CA PRO A 887 14.09 -5.96 -25.08
C PRO A 887 14.25 -7.47 -24.87
N ASP A 888 15.44 -8.01 -25.11
CA ASP A 888 15.76 -9.43 -24.95
C ASP A 888 15.92 -9.87 -23.48
N ASP A 889 16.07 -8.92 -22.55
CA ASP A 889 16.20 -9.17 -21.11
C ASP A 889 14.87 -9.02 -20.35
N ALA A 890 13.98 -8.16 -20.85
CA ALA A 890 12.70 -7.84 -20.21
C ALA A 890 11.75 -9.04 -20.04
N ALA A 891 11.67 -9.91 -21.06
CA ALA A 891 10.80 -11.08 -21.01
C ALA A 891 11.28 -12.14 -20.00
N PRO A 892 12.58 -12.52 -19.94
CA PRO A 892 13.14 -13.29 -18.82
C PRO A 892 12.84 -12.70 -17.44
N LEU A 893 13.07 -11.40 -17.23
CA LEU A 893 12.84 -10.75 -15.93
C LEU A 893 11.37 -10.81 -15.51
N LEU A 894 10.43 -10.51 -16.41
CA LEU A 894 9.00 -10.53 -16.08
C LEU A 894 8.51 -11.94 -15.78
N ARG A 895 8.96 -12.96 -16.55
CA ARG A 895 8.66 -14.37 -16.26
C ARG A 895 9.17 -14.79 -14.88
N THR A 896 10.36 -14.34 -14.48
CA THR A 896 10.90 -14.57 -13.13
C THR A 896 10.04 -13.92 -12.05
N CYS A 897 9.62 -12.66 -12.21
CA CYS A 897 8.75 -11.98 -11.23
C CYS A 897 7.40 -12.70 -11.07
N LEU A 898 6.76 -13.11 -12.17
CA LEU A 898 5.50 -13.86 -12.15
C LEU A 898 5.67 -15.24 -11.48
N ALA A 899 6.74 -15.97 -11.79
CA ALA A 899 7.04 -17.26 -11.16
C ALA A 899 7.37 -17.11 -9.66
N ALA A 900 8.08 -16.05 -9.24
CA ALA A 900 8.37 -15.77 -7.84
C ALA A 900 7.11 -15.34 -7.05
N ALA A 901 6.20 -14.59 -7.66
CA ALA A 901 4.90 -14.30 -7.07
C ALA A 901 4.11 -15.60 -6.81
N VAL A 902 4.01 -16.50 -7.81
CA VAL A 902 3.30 -17.79 -7.68
C VAL A 902 3.95 -18.74 -6.67
N VAL A 903 5.29 -18.90 -6.69
CA VAL A 903 6.00 -19.85 -5.83
C VAL A 903 6.17 -19.33 -4.41
N ASP A 904 6.71 -18.12 -4.26
CA ASP A 904 7.20 -17.55 -3.01
C ASP A 904 6.29 -16.48 -2.40
N GLY A 905 5.15 -16.17 -3.04
CA GLY A 905 4.26 -15.08 -2.62
C GLY A 905 4.85 -13.67 -2.85
N THR A 906 5.94 -13.59 -3.62
CA THR A 906 6.77 -12.38 -3.74
C THR A 906 5.98 -11.18 -4.28
N VAL A 907 6.07 -10.06 -3.55
CA VAL A 907 5.73 -8.73 -4.05
C VAL A 907 6.90 -8.23 -4.89
N SER A 908 6.66 -8.01 -6.18
CA SER A 908 7.66 -7.47 -7.11
C SER A 908 7.22 -6.11 -7.63
N VAL A 909 8.17 -5.18 -7.79
CA VAL A 909 8.02 -3.97 -8.59
C VAL A 909 8.86 -4.12 -9.85
N PHE A 910 8.23 -3.95 -11.00
CA PHE A 910 8.83 -3.98 -12.32
C PHE A 910 8.89 -2.53 -12.82
N LEU A 911 10.02 -1.88 -12.58
CA LEU A 911 10.25 -0.46 -12.83
C LEU A 911 10.77 -0.30 -14.27
N GLU A 912 9.88 0.15 -15.16
CA GLU A 912 10.07 0.16 -16.60
C GLU A 912 10.66 1.51 -17.08
N PRO A 913 11.90 1.55 -17.63
CA PRO A 913 12.51 2.80 -18.09
C PRO A 913 11.79 3.36 -19.33
N ILE A 914 11.03 4.44 -19.15
CA ILE A 914 10.09 4.91 -20.18
C ILE A 914 10.82 5.31 -21.49
N ALA A 915 12.04 5.86 -21.39
CA ALA A 915 12.81 6.28 -22.57
C ALA A 915 13.18 5.11 -23.50
N LEU A 916 13.32 3.90 -22.94
CA LEU A 916 13.73 2.72 -23.70
C LEU A 916 12.55 1.98 -24.36
N TYR A 917 11.29 2.24 -23.96
CA TYR A 917 10.09 1.54 -24.44
C TYR A 917 10.02 1.36 -25.97
N HIS A 918 10.27 2.45 -26.70
CA HIS A 918 10.15 2.52 -28.15
C HIS A 918 11.49 2.84 -28.84
N THR A 919 12.59 2.83 -28.07
CA THR A 919 13.95 3.00 -28.61
C THR A 919 14.27 1.84 -29.55
N ARG A 920 14.78 2.16 -30.74
CA ARG A 920 15.22 1.18 -31.75
C ARG A 920 16.74 1.14 -31.88
N ASP A 921 17.39 2.30 -31.75
CA ASP A 921 18.77 2.48 -32.15
C ASP A 921 19.72 2.57 -30.94
N LEU A 922 20.91 1.98 -31.05
CA LEU A 922 21.93 2.01 -29.99
C LEU A 922 22.98 3.08 -30.26
N TYR A 923 23.66 3.06 -31.40
CA TYR A 923 24.80 3.93 -31.70
C TYR A 923 24.41 5.05 -32.67
N GLU A 924 23.87 4.71 -33.84
CA GLU A 924 23.57 5.65 -34.92
C GLU A 924 22.07 5.64 -35.31
N PRO A 925 21.50 6.78 -35.75
CA PRO A 925 20.08 6.85 -36.13
C PRO A 925 19.71 5.85 -37.24
N GLY A 926 18.75 4.98 -36.94
CA GLY A 926 18.30 3.91 -37.83
C GLY A 926 19.13 2.62 -37.79
N ASP A 927 20.09 2.45 -36.88
CA ASP A 927 20.87 1.20 -36.78
C ASP A 927 20.04 -0.02 -36.31
N GLY A 928 18.99 0.19 -35.52
CA GLY A 928 18.18 -0.90 -34.96
C GLY A 928 18.87 -1.77 -33.88
N GLU A 929 20.08 -1.44 -33.44
CA GLU A 929 20.93 -2.26 -32.55
C GLU A 929 20.47 -2.27 -31.07
N TRP A 930 19.46 -1.46 -30.72
CA TRP A 930 18.77 -1.56 -29.42
C TRP A 930 17.62 -2.57 -29.43
N LEU A 931 17.16 -3.00 -30.61
CA LEU A 931 16.14 -4.05 -30.71
C LEU A 931 16.69 -5.39 -30.20
N GLY A 932 15.80 -6.25 -29.72
CA GLY A 932 16.15 -7.59 -29.24
C GLY A 932 15.28 -8.66 -29.90
N SER A 933 15.84 -9.85 -30.10
CA SER A 933 15.03 -11.04 -30.42
C SER A 933 14.19 -11.43 -29.20
N TYR A 934 13.03 -12.04 -29.46
CA TYR A 934 12.25 -12.70 -28.43
C TYR A 934 12.59 -14.20 -28.44
N ALA A 935 13.00 -14.75 -27.30
CA ALA A 935 13.39 -16.14 -27.20
C ALA A 935 12.21 -17.09 -27.46
N GLU A 936 12.44 -18.16 -28.23
CA GLU A 936 11.47 -19.23 -28.41
C GLU A 936 11.19 -19.95 -27.08
N PRO A 937 10.00 -20.55 -26.88
CA PRO A 937 9.67 -21.28 -25.66
C PRO A 937 10.74 -22.24 -25.16
N ALA A 938 11.39 -23.01 -26.05
CA ALA A 938 12.45 -23.95 -25.69
C ALA A 938 13.65 -23.30 -24.95
N ASP A 939 13.97 -22.05 -25.26
CA ASP A 939 15.12 -21.33 -24.70
C ASP A 939 14.80 -20.64 -23.36
N TRP A 940 13.53 -20.50 -22.97
CA TRP A 940 13.16 -19.72 -21.76
C TRP A 940 13.78 -20.25 -20.46
N ALA A 941 14.03 -21.56 -20.38
CA ALA A 941 14.70 -22.17 -19.23
C ALA A 941 16.20 -21.85 -19.18
N ALA A 942 16.87 -21.79 -20.34
CA ALA A 942 18.29 -21.44 -20.45
C ALA A 942 18.53 -19.92 -20.32
N GLY A 943 17.64 -19.12 -20.90
CA GLY A 943 17.62 -17.66 -20.81
C GLY A 943 16.98 -17.10 -19.54
N HIS A 944 16.63 -17.93 -18.56
CA HIS A 944 16.05 -17.49 -17.29
C HIS A 944 16.98 -16.51 -16.56
N ALA A 945 16.44 -15.38 -16.12
CA ALA A 945 17.17 -14.37 -15.33
C ALA A 945 16.79 -14.52 -13.84
N PRO A 946 17.64 -15.10 -12.98
CA PRO A 946 17.30 -15.29 -11.56
C PRO A 946 17.39 -13.98 -10.78
N ILE A 947 16.56 -13.86 -9.73
CA ILE A 947 16.53 -12.70 -8.83
C ILE A 947 17.93 -12.46 -8.22
N GLY A 948 18.44 -11.23 -8.35
CA GLY A 948 19.76 -10.85 -7.84
C GLY A 948 20.94 -11.33 -8.68
N ARG A 949 20.76 -11.50 -10.01
CA ARG A 949 21.84 -11.79 -10.97
C ARG A 949 21.98 -10.68 -12.02
N ALA A 950 23.19 -10.16 -12.20
CA ALA A 950 23.48 -9.11 -13.18
C ALA A 950 23.58 -9.67 -14.61
N ARG A 951 23.59 -8.79 -15.62
CA ARG A 951 24.04 -9.05 -16.98
C ARG A 951 25.30 -8.24 -17.26
N VAL A 952 26.16 -8.73 -18.16
CA VAL A 952 27.44 -8.10 -18.47
C VAL A 952 27.65 -8.09 -19.97
N TYR A 953 28.06 -6.94 -20.49
CA TYR A 953 28.40 -6.71 -21.89
C TYR A 953 29.86 -6.28 -21.97
N GLY A 954 30.67 -6.97 -22.79
CA GLY A 954 32.06 -6.58 -23.04
C GLY A 954 32.18 -5.71 -24.29
N VAL A 955 32.98 -4.64 -24.20
CA VAL A 955 33.29 -3.73 -25.32
C VAL A 955 34.80 -3.48 -25.32
N GLY A 956 35.46 -3.52 -26.48
CA GLY A 956 36.92 -3.49 -26.57
C GLY A 956 37.57 -4.74 -25.93
N SER A 957 38.66 -4.57 -25.19
CA SER A 957 39.31 -5.66 -24.43
C SER A 957 38.43 -6.20 -23.29
N ALA A 958 37.52 -5.36 -22.76
CA ALA A 958 36.82 -5.57 -21.50
C ALA A 958 37.75 -5.89 -20.30
N GLU A 959 38.96 -5.33 -20.26
CA GLU A 959 39.94 -5.53 -19.17
C GLU A 959 40.24 -4.25 -18.37
N ASP A 960 39.99 -3.06 -18.91
CA ASP A 960 40.47 -1.80 -18.31
C ASP A 960 39.54 -1.21 -17.25
N ILE A 961 38.20 -1.29 -17.43
CA ILE A 961 37.22 -0.66 -16.53
C ILE A 961 35.88 -1.43 -16.47
N THR A 962 35.27 -1.47 -15.28
CA THR A 962 33.92 -2.00 -15.05
C THR A 962 32.94 -0.86 -14.77
N ILE A 963 31.98 -0.64 -15.68
CA ILE A 963 30.91 0.35 -15.57
C ILE A 963 29.65 -0.34 -15.04
N VAL A 964 29.17 0.04 -13.86
CA VAL A 964 28.02 -0.62 -13.18
C VAL A 964 26.80 0.28 -13.22
N THR A 965 25.69 -0.21 -13.77
CA THR A 965 24.51 0.61 -14.09
C THR A 965 23.21 -0.21 -14.22
N PHE A 966 22.10 0.45 -14.55
CA PHE A 966 20.77 -0.13 -14.74
C PHE A 966 19.92 0.79 -15.62
N GLY A 967 18.77 0.31 -16.11
CA GLY A 967 17.79 1.14 -16.81
C GLY A 967 18.33 1.89 -18.03
N ASN A 968 18.03 3.19 -18.11
CA ASN A 968 18.52 4.10 -19.16
C ASN A 968 20.06 4.19 -19.14
N GLY A 969 20.66 4.05 -17.95
CA GLY A 969 22.10 4.03 -17.74
C GLY A 969 22.84 2.94 -18.53
N VAL A 970 22.19 1.81 -18.84
CA VAL A 970 22.79 0.73 -19.66
C VAL A 970 23.03 1.20 -21.09
N ARG A 971 22.04 1.86 -21.72
CA ARG A 971 22.19 2.38 -23.10
C ARG A 971 23.26 3.46 -23.18
N MET A 972 23.25 4.41 -22.23
CA MET A 972 24.26 5.47 -22.16
C MET A 972 25.67 4.90 -21.91
N SER A 973 25.79 3.89 -21.04
CA SER A 973 27.08 3.25 -20.73
C SER A 973 27.63 2.43 -21.90
N LEU A 974 26.78 1.77 -22.70
CA LEU A 974 27.21 1.06 -23.90
C LEU A 974 27.71 2.00 -25.01
N ARG A 975 27.08 3.18 -25.15
CA ARG A 975 27.53 4.23 -26.09
C ARG A 975 28.87 4.82 -25.65
N ALA A 976 28.99 5.22 -24.38
CA ALA A 976 30.25 5.68 -23.79
C ALA A 976 31.36 4.60 -23.87
N ALA A 977 31.03 3.33 -23.66
CA ALA A 977 31.96 2.21 -23.81
C ALA A 977 32.47 2.03 -25.25
N SER A 978 31.68 2.36 -26.27
CA SER A 978 32.14 2.36 -27.66
C SER A 978 33.18 3.47 -27.90
N THR A 979 32.90 4.69 -27.46
CA THR A 979 33.85 5.81 -27.55
C THR A 979 35.16 5.52 -26.82
N LEU A 980 35.09 4.85 -25.65
CA LEU A 980 36.27 4.38 -24.93
C LEU A 980 37.02 3.28 -25.71
N ALA A 981 36.34 2.40 -26.43
CA ALA A 981 36.96 1.38 -27.27
C ALA A 981 37.72 1.99 -28.47
N ASP A 982 37.20 3.08 -29.06
CA ASP A 982 37.89 3.85 -30.10
C ASP A 982 39.18 4.52 -29.56
N GLU A 983 39.23 4.82 -28.25
CA GLU A 983 40.42 5.26 -27.51
C GLU A 983 41.32 4.09 -27.04
N GLY A 984 40.95 2.84 -27.35
CA GLY A 984 41.69 1.62 -26.98
C GLY A 984 41.42 1.10 -25.56
N ILE A 985 40.40 1.63 -24.87
CA ILE A 985 40.04 1.31 -23.49
C ILE A 985 38.88 0.30 -23.47
N GLY A 986 39.11 -0.92 -22.97
CA GLY A 986 38.06 -1.93 -22.90
C GLY A 986 37.18 -1.83 -21.66
N SER A 987 35.87 -1.86 -21.86
CA SER A 987 34.86 -1.67 -20.83
C SER A 987 33.99 -2.91 -20.62
N ARG A 988 33.68 -3.22 -19.36
CA ARG A 988 32.60 -4.13 -18.95
C ARG A 988 31.39 -3.30 -18.52
N VAL A 989 30.29 -3.32 -19.27
CA VAL A 989 29.04 -2.72 -18.81
C VAL A 989 28.25 -3.78 -18.05
N VAL A 990 28.12 -3.59 -16.74
CA VAL A 990 27.36 -4.45 -15.82
C VAL A 990 25.98 -3.83 -15.62
N ASP A 991 24.97 -4.44 -16.21
CA ASP A 991 23.57 -4.15 -15.98
C ASP A 991 23.08 -4.95 -14.77
N LEU A 992 22.69 -4.26 -13.71
CA LEU A 992 22.30 -4.90 -12.45
C LEU A 992 21.06 -5.80 -12.61
N ARG A 993 20.14 -5.45 -13.52
CA ARG A 993 18.74 -5.93 -13.64
C ARG A 993 17.85 -5.79 -12.39
N TRP A 994 18.43 -5.84 -11.19
CA TRP A 994 17.74 -5.88 -9.89
C TRP A 994 18.32 -4.80 -8.97
N LEU A 995 17.45 -3.94 -8.42
CA LEU A 995 17.82 -2.92 -7.43
C LEU A 995 17.61 -3.43 -5.98
N ALA A 996 16.69 -4.38 -5.81
CA ALA A 996 16.46 -5.13 -4.59
C ALA A 996 16.11 -6.58 -4.96
N PRO A 997 16.85 -7.60 -4.48
CA PRO A 997 18.20 -7.48 -3.91
C PRO A 997 19.21 -7.02 -4.97
N LEU A 998 20.28 -6.34 -4.55
CA LEU A 998 21.41 -6.05 -5.44
C LEU A 998 22.16 -7.36 -5.81
N PRO A 999 22.69 -7.48 -7.03
CA PRO A 999 23.44 -8.66 -7.52
C PRO A 999 24.89 -8.69 -7.01
N VAL A 1000 25.08 -8.62 -5.69
CA VAL A 1000 26.37 -8.42 -5.01
C VAL A 1000 27.47 -9.38 -5.49
N ALA A 1001 27.15 -10.66 -5.67
CA ALA A 1001 28.14 -11.65 -6.12
C ALA A 1001 28.65 -11.43 -7.56
N ASP A 1002 27.81 -10.97 -8.48
CA ASP A 1002 28.26 -10.61 -9.84
C ASP A 1002 28.99 -9.27 -9.85
N LEU A 1003 28.50 -8.30 -9.06
CA LEU A 1003 29.12 -6.98 -8.88
C LEU A 1003 30.58 -7.10 -8.44
N ILE A 1004 30.86 -7.85 -7.36
CA ILE A 1004 32.22 -8.07 -6.86
C ILE A 1004 33.08 -8.76 -7.92
N ARG A 1005 32.54 -9.80 -8.57
CA ARG A 1005 33.26 -10.60 -9.57
C ARG A 1005 33.72 -9.77 -10.77
N GLU A 1006 32.88 -8.86 -11.29
CA GLU A 1006 33.25 -7.98 -12.41
C GLU A 1006 34.08 -6.76 -11.94
N ALA A 1007 33.88 -6.27 -10.72
CA ALA A 1007 34.72 -5.22 -10.13
C ALA A 1007 36.17 -5.70 -9.95
N SER A 1008 36.36 -6.89 -9.39
CA SER A 1008 37.66 -7.53 -9.22
C SER A 1008 38.36 -7.89 -10.53
N ALA A 1009 37.63 -8.02 -11.64
CA ALA A 1009 38.21 -8.36 -12.95
C ALA A 1009 39.03 -7.21 -13.58
N THR A 1010 38.71 -5.95 -13.25
CA THR A 1010 39.38 -4.75 -13.81
C THR A 1010 40.06 -3.88 -12.73
N GLY A 1011 39.68 -4.06 -11.46
CA GLY A 1011 40.18 -3.25 -10.34
C GLY A 1011 39.73 -1.78 -10.38
N ARG A 1012 38.87 -1.39 -11.33
CA ARG A 1012 38.46 0.00 -11.60
C ARG A 1012 36.95 0.04 -11.88
N VAL A 1013 36.18 0.57 -10.93
CA VAL A 1013 34.71 0.60 -10.99
C VAL A 1013 34.18 2.01 -11.20
N LEU A 1014 33.43 2.23 -12.28
CA LEU A 1014 32.60 3.41 -12.49
C LEU A 1014 31.12 3.06 -12.26
N VAL A 1015 30.59 3.48 -11.12
CA VAL A 1015 29.15 3.39 -10.84
C VAL A 1015 28.43 4.50 -11.61
N VAL A 1016 27.51 4.14 -12.51
CA VAL A 1016 26.68 5.05 -13.29
C VAL A 1016 25.23 4.89 -12.83
N ASP A 1017 24.77 5.88 -12.08
CA ASP A 1017 23.53 5.84 -11.32
C ASP A 1017 22.60 6.95 -11.81
N GLU A 1018 21.62 6.62 -12.66
CA GLU A 1018 20.70 7.65 -13.19
C GLU A 1018 19.78 8.27 -12.13
N THR A 1019 19.72 7.66 -10.95
CA THR A 1019 18.99 8.20 -9.79
C THR A 1019 19.80 9.31 -9.11
N ARG A 1020 19.21 9.96 -8.10
CA ARG A 1020 19.82 11.14 -7.44
C ARG A 1020 21.09 10.75 -6.69
N ARG A 1021 22.00 11.70 -6.50
CA ARG A 1021 23.28 11.46 -5.82
C ARG A 1021 23.05 10.95 -4.39
N SER A 1022 22.08 11.50 -3.67
CA SER A 1022 21.69 11.09 -2.32
C SER A 1022 20.46 10.17 -2.36
N GLY A 1023 20.52 9.01 -1.68
CA GLY A 1023 19.47 7.99 -1.69
C GLY A 1023 19.44 7.12 -2.96
N GLY A 1024 20.36 7.36 -3.90
CA GLY A 1024 20.46 6.63 -5.16
C GLY A 1024 20.94 5.18 -5.00
N VAL A 1025 20.87 4.40 -6.07
CA VAL A 1025 21.27 2.98 -6.07
C VAL A 1025 22.75 2.82 -5.78
N GLY A 1026 23.57 3.75 -6.27
CA GLY A 1026 25.03 3.69 -6.21
C GLY A 1026 25.63 3.74 -4.82
N GLU A 1027 24.88 4.15 -3.80
CA GLU A 1027 25.28 4.06 -2.40
C GLU A 1027 25.38 2.60 -1.94
N GLY A 1028 24.38 1.77 -2.28
CA GLY A 1028 24.37 0.34 -1.96
C GLY A 1028 25.41 -0.45 -2.77
N ILE A 1029 25.71 0.00 -3.98
CA ILE A 1029 26.78 -0.58 -4.83
C ILE A 1029 28.15 -0.32 -4.20
N LEU A 1030 28.41 0.91 -3.73
CA LEU A 1030 29.67 1.26 -3.07
C LEU A 1030 29.80 0.57 -1.71
N ALA A 1031 28.74 0.49 -0.92
CA ALA A 1031 28.74 -0.28 0.34
C ALA A 1031 29.07 -1.76 0.09
N ALA A 1032 28.39 -2.42 -0.85
CA ALA A 1032 28.63 -3.84 -1.17
C ALA A 1032 30.06 -4.13 -1.67
N LEU A 1033 30.75 -3.15 -2.27
CA LEU A 1033 32.16 -3.27 -2.64
C LEU A 1033 33.08 -3.12 -1.40
N VAL A 1034 32.78 -2.17 -0.51
CA VAL A 1034 33.55 -1.94 0.73
C VAL A 1034 33.41 -3.14 1.68
N ASP A 1035 32.19 -3.62 1.90
CA ASP A 1035 31.89 -4.77 2.77
C ASP A 1035 32.55 -6.07 2.27
N ALA A 1036 32.74 -6.19 0.94
CA ALA A 1036 33.45 -7.29 0.30
C ALA A 1036 34.98 -7.15 0.30
N GLY A 1037 35.53 -6.06 0.86
CA GLY A 1037 36.97 -5.79 0.89
C GLY A 1037 37.58 -5.43 -0.47
N PHE A 1038 36.82 -4.79 -1.37
CA PHE A 1038 37.33 -4.36 -2.68
C PHE A 1038 38.41 -3.27 -2.53
N VAL A 1039 39.65 -3.61 -2.87
CA VAL A 1039 40.82 -2.72 -2.77
C VAL A 1039 41.10 -1.88 -4.04
N GLY A 1040 40.23 -1.98 -5.06
CA GLY A 1040 40.39 -1.26 -6.33
C GLY A 1040 39.88 0.19 -6.28
N ALA A 1041 40.07 0.92 -7.37
CA ALA A 1041 39.61 2.29 -7.49
C ALA A 1041 38.11 2.34 -7.87
N ALA A 1042 37.30 3.04 -7.08
CA ALA A 1042 35.88 3.26 -7.37
C ALA A 1042 35.54 4.74 -7.54
N ARG A 1043 34.62 5.05 -8.48
CA ARG A 1043 34.05 6.38 -8.72
C ARG A 1043 32.56 6.25 -9.01
N ARG A 1044 31.75 7.26 -8.64
CA ARG A 1044 30.34 7.37 -9.05
C ARG A 1044 30.08 8.60 -9.91
N VAL A 1045 29.33 8.41 -10.99
CA VAL A 1045 28.60 9.42 -11.77
C VAL A 1045 27.12 9.22 -11.45
N ALA A 1046 26.43 10.28 -11.04
CA ALA A 1046 25.02 10.23 -10.67
C ALA A 1046 24.31 11.54 -11.01
N SER A 1047 22.98 11.50 -11.10
CA SER A 1047 22.17 12.72 -11.26
C SER A 1047 22.34 13.63 -10.04
N VAL A 1048 22.23 14.95 -10.24
CA VAL A 1048 22.31 15.97 -9.18
C VAL A 1048 21.12 15.81 -8.22
N ASP A 1049 21.32 16.20 -6.96
CA ASP A 1049 20.26 16.22 -5.95
C ASP A 1049 19.28 17.38 -6.17
N SER A 1050 18.41 17.21 -7.18
CA SER A 1050 17.34 18.14 -7.52
C SER A 1050 16.07 17.40 -7.94
N PHE A 1051 14.98 18.15 -8.08
CA PHE A 1051 13.86 17.75 -8.94
C PHE A 1051 14.26 17.93 -10.41
N VAL A 1052 13.66 17.16 -11.32
CA VAL A 1052 13.97 17.25 -12.76
C VAL A 1052 13.20 18.43 -13.39
N PRO A 1053 13.87 19.47 -13.93
CA PRO A 1053 13.21 20.60 -14.56
C PRO A 1053 12.71 20.27 -15.97
N LEU A 1054 11.96 21.19 -16.58
CA LEU A 1054 11.47 21.06 -17.96
C LEU A 1054 12.54 21.45 -18.99
N GLY A 1055 12.49 20.80 -20.15
CA GLY A 1055 13.25 21.20 -21.34
C GLY A 1055 14.77 20.98 -21.21
N PRO A 1056 15.59 21.76 -21.97
CA PRO A 1056 17.06 21.66 -21.97
C PRO A 1056 17.75 21.75 -20.60
N ALA A 1057 17.07 22.27 -19.57
CA ALA A 1057 17.58 22.30 -18.20
C ALA A 1057 17.71 20.89 -17.59
N ALA A 1058 16.94 19.89 -18.04
CA ALA A 1058 17.02 18.52 -17.53
C ALA A 1058 18.43 17.92 -17.72
N ARG A 1059 19.07 18.20 -18.87
CA ARG A 1059 20.46 17.81 -19.18
C ARG A 1059 21.53 18.44 -18.27
N GLN A 1060 21.18 19.41 -17.42
CA GLN A 1060 22.10 20.01 -16.44
C GLN A 1060 22.11 19.25 -15.10
N VAL A 1061 21.12 18.37 -14.86
CA VAL A 1061 20.96 17.65 -13.58
C VAL A 1061 20.92 16.13 -13.75
N LEU A 1062 20.61 15.61 -14.94
CA LEU A 1062 20.63 14.18 -15.24
C LEU A 1062 22.03 13.69 -15.64
N VAL A 1063 22.26 12.38 -15.54
CA VAL A 1063 23.45 11.70 -16.10
C VAL A 1063 23.50 11.85 -17.63
N SER A 1064 24.71 11.95 -18.19
CA SER A 1064 24.96 12.02 -19.64
C SER A 1064 26.12 11.13 -20.08
N GLU A 1065 26.16 10.79 -21.36
CA GLU A 1065 27.23 10.00 -22.00
C GLU A 1065 28.61 10.65 -21.85
N ASP A 1066 28.69 11.98 -21.95
CA ASP A 1066 29.90 12.76 -21.64
C ASP A 1066 30.34 12.58 -20.18
N ALA A 1067 29.41 12.64 -19.22
CA ALA A 1067 29.73 12.51 -17.80
C ALA A 1067 30.23 11.09 -17.46
N ILE A 1068 29.70 10.06 -18.12
CA ILE A 1068 30.18 8.68 -18.02
C ILE A 1068 31.60 8.58 -18.60
N THR A 1069 31.81 9.06 -19.83
CA THR A 1069 33.09 8.95 -20.55
C THR A 1069 34.21 9.70 -19.81
N GLN A 1070 33.96 10.95 -19.38
CA GLN A 1070 34.93 11.69 -18.56
C GLN A 1070 35.10 11.08 -17.16
N GLY A 1071 34.05 10.47 -16.61
CA GLY A 1071 34.12 9.67 -15.39
C GLY A 1071 35.10 8.50 -15.50
N ALA A 1072 35.06 7.77 -16.61
CA ALA A 1072 35.95 6.67 -16.94
C ALA A 1072 37.40 7.16 -17.13
N ARG A 1073 37.64 8.16 -18.00
CA ARG A 1073 38.97 8.74 -18.21
C ARG A 1073 39.60 9.25 -16.90
N THR A 1074 38.82 9.90 -16.02
CA THR A 1074 39.32 10.39 -14.72
C THR A 1074 39.54 9.27 -13.69
N LEU A 1075 38.98 8.07 -13.89
CA LEU A 1075 39.25 6.89 -13.07
C LEU A 1075 40.51 6.16 -13.55
N LEU A 1076 40.74 6.11 -14.86
CA LEU A 1076 41.91 5.47 -15.49
C LEU A 1076 43.19 6.30 -15.40
N ALA A 1077 43.08 7.62 -15.20
CA ALA A 1077 44.20 8.53 -14.95
C ALA A 1077 44.70 8.53 -13.48
N ARG A 1078 44.44 7.45 -12.73
CA ARG A 1078 44.81 7.24 -11.32
C ARG A 1078 45.51 5.91 -11.12
#